data_AF-A0A917VS54-F1
#
_entry.id   AF-A0A917VS54-F1
#
_cell.length_a   1.000
_cell.length_b   1.000
_cell.length_c   1.000
_cell.angle_alpha   90.00
_cell.angle_beta   90.00
_cell.angle_gamma   90.00
#
_symmetry.space_group_name_H-M   'P 1'
#
loop_
_entity.id
_entity.type
_entity.pdbx_description
1 polymer ?
#
loop_
_entity_poly.entity_id
_entity_poly.type
_entity_poly.pdbx_seq_one_letter_code
_entity_poly.pdbx_strand_id
1 'polypeptide(L)'
;MVKRLSHLADEVLGLEGEYEDLTDTELRAKTDEFRERYADGESLDDLLLEAFAVAREASWRVLQQKHYRVQIMGGAALHLGNISEMKTGEGKTLTSVLPAYLNAISGDGVHIVTTNDYLAKRDSEWMGRVHRFLGLEVGAILAGMTPPQRRAAYHADITYGTNNEFGFDYLRDNMTHSLDDLVQRGHNFAVVDEVDSILIDEARTPLIISGPADASSKWYAEFARIAPLLKKDLHYEVDIKKRTIGVHEAGVEFVEDQLGIDNLYEAANSPLVSYLNNSVKAKELYTKDKDYIVRDGEVIIVDEFTGRILVGRRYNEGMHQAIEAKEEVEIQPENQTLATITLQNYFRLYDKLSGMTGTAETEAAELHQIYSLGVIPIPTNKPPIRIDQADLIYKTEEAKFNAVVDDVVERHEAGQPVLIGTTSVDRSEYLSKQLTKRGVPHNVLNAKFHEKEAQIIAEAGRPGTVTVATNMAGRGTDIVLGGNPDIITDTLLRQQGLDPVNTPEEYQANWFHALEKVKKQVAEDAEAVKDAGGLYVLGTERHDSRRIDNQLRGRSGRQGDPGESRFYLSLGDELMRRFNGAALESIMTRLNLPDDVPIEAKMVSKAIKSAQTQVEQQNFEIRKNVLKYDEVMNQQRTIIYDERNQILRGEDMEGQVQSMITDVVTAYVDGATAEGYVEDWDLDKLWSALKTLYPVSLNHRDVTGETEVGEAGELTRDDLLDTLLDDAHAAYEQRESEIDGMAGEGSMRTLERQVLLSVLDRKWREHLYEMDYLKEGIGLRAMAQRDPLVEYQREGFDMFANMLEGLKEDAVGILFNVQVEVQQPQPEGVQVDSGLRSPIGSQPVPPSSQYPTEKLPIINGAPPALRARGIGDSGPRGLSYSGPDEGGRTAVHSDAEEYGDDAPTQGTRRERREAARAQTKQGRGPKTPRKH
;
A
#
# COMPACT_ATOMS: atom_id res chain seq x y z
N MET A 1 33.84 -6.03 3.82
CA MET A 1 32.84 -5.62 4.83
C MET A 1 32.82 -6.53 6.06
N VAL A 2 32.57 -7.85 5.92
CA VAL A 2 32.44 -8.79 7.06
C VAL A 2 33.57 -8.70 8.11
N LYS A 3 34.85 -8.58 7.69
CA LYS A 3 35.98 -8.40 8.62
C LYS A 3 35.89 -7.12 9.46
N ARG A 4 35.36 -6.03 8.89
CA ARG A 4 35.14 -4.75 9.58
C ARG A 4 34.02 -4.89 10.61
N LEU A 5 32.89 -5.48 10.23
CA LEU A 5 31.77 -5.74 11.14
C LEU A 5 32.18 -6.67 12.30
N SER A 6 33.02 -7.66 11.99
CA SER A 6 33.63 -8.57 12.95
C SER A 6 34.45 -7.81 14.00
N HIS A 7 35.33 -6.89 13.57
CA HIS A 7 36.12 -6.07 14.49
C HIS A 7 35.23 -5.18 15.38
N LEU A 8 34.25 -4.52 14.77
CA LEU A 8 33.28 -3.69 15.49
C LEU A 8 32.56 -4.51 16.57
N ALA A 9 32.11 -5.73 16.21
CA ALA A 9 31.46 -6.61 17.17
C ALA A 9 32.40 -6.99 18.34
N ASP A 10 33.69 -7.19 18.08
CA ASP A 10 34.67 -7.47 19.14
C ASP A 10 34.87 -6.23 20.06
N GLU A 11 34.82 -5.01 19.51
CA GLU A 11 34.88 -3.76 20.29
C GLU A 11 33.65 -3.57 21.18
N VAL A 12 32.44 -3.79 20.66
CA VAL A 12 31.19 -3.74 21.44
C VAL A 12 31.21 -4.78 22.57
N LEU A 13 31.69 -6.00 22.29
CA LEU A 13 31.85 -7.04 23.31
C LEU A 13 32.89 -6.65 24.37
N GLY A 14 33.92 -5.90 24.00
CA GLY A 14 34.94 -5.38 24.91
C GLY A 14 34.39 -4.39 25.95
N LEU A 15 33.29 -3.71 25.66
CA LEU A 15 32.62 -2.76 26.57
C LEU A 15 31.69 -3.43 27.58
N GLU A 16 31.44 -4.74 27.47
CA GLU A 16 30.42 -5.45 28.25
C GLU A 16 30.54 -5.22 29.77
N GLY A 17 31.75 -5.31 30.34
CA GLY A 17 31.94 -5.14 31.78
C GLY A 17 31.59 -3.74 32.30
N GLU A 18 31.77 -2.69 31.49
CA GLU A 18 31.43 -1.32 31.88
C GLU A 18 29.92 -1.12 32.01
N TYR A 19 29.15 -1.68 31.08
CA TYR A 19 27.70 -1.51 31.04
C TYR A 19 26.96 -2.51 31.96
N GLU A 20 27.55 -3.68 32.24
CA GLU A 20 27.05 -4.61 33.26
C GLU A 20 27.02 -3.99 34.65
N ASP A 21 28.02 -3.17 35.00
CA ASP A 21 28.14 -2.54 36.31
C ASP A 21 27.12 -1.40 36.54
N LEU A 22 26.48 -0.88 35.48
CA LEU A 22 25.49 0.19 35.59
C LEU A 22 24.19 -0.29 36.23
N THR A 23 23.55 0.56 37.02
CA THR A 23 22.17 0.35 37.47
C THR A 23 21.17 0.54 36.32
N ASP A 24 19.94 0.04 36.47
CA ASP A 24 18.89 0.22 35.45
C ASP A 24 18.61 1.70 35.18
N THR A 25 18.69 2.55 36.21
CA THR A 25 18.53 4.00 36.09
C THR A 25 19.68 4.64 35.32
N GLU A 26 20.92 4.24 35.58
CA GLU A 26 22.09 4.74 34.85
C GLU A 26 22.09 4.26 33.39
N LEU A 27 21.70 3.01 33.14
CA LEU A 27 21.61 2.45 31.79
C LEU A 27 20.53 3.15 30.96
N ARG A 28 19.39 3.49 31.56
CA ARG A 28 18.35 4.31 30.92
C ARG A 28 18.82 5.75 30.65
N ALA A 29 19.56 6.35 31.58
CA ALA A 29 20.07 7.72 31.45
C ALA A 29 21.06 7.89 30.28
N LYS A 30 21.69 6.79 29.81
CA LYS A 30 22.53 6.81 28.60
C LYS A 30 21.80 7.30 27.35
N THR A 31 20.50 7.07 27.24
CA THR A 31 19.71 7.58 26.11
C THR A 31 19.69 9.11 26.07
N ASP A 32 19.49 9.75 27.23
CA ASP A 32 19.49 11.22 27.32
C ASP A 32 20.90 11.78 27.06
N GLU A 33 21.94 11.12 27.57
CA GLU A 33 23.35 11.46 27.29
C GLU A 33 23.66 11.40 25.78
N PHE A 34 23.23 10.35 25.08
CA PHE A 34 23.45 10.22 23.65
C PHE A 34 22.67 11.25 22.82
N ARG A 35 21.44 11.59 23.24
CA ARG A 35 20.65 12.65 22.59
C ARG A 35 21.33 14.02 22.74
N GLU A 36 21.89 14.33 23.90
CA GLU A 36 22.64 15.56 24.14
C GLU A 36 23.92 15.60 23.28
N ARG A 37 24.71 14.51 23.27
CA ARG A 37 25.93 14.39 22.44
C ARG A 37 25.64 14.51 20.94
N TYR A 38 24.55 13.90 20.46
CA TYR A 38 24.12 14.04 19.07
C TYR A 38 23.73 15.49 18.73
N ALA A 39 23.00 16.16 19.64
CA ALA A 39 22.65 17.57 19.48
C ALA A 39 23.89 18.49 19.50
N ASP A 40 24.94 18.12 20.23
CA ASP A 40 26.24 18.80 20.25
C ASP A 40 27.09 18.56 18.98
N GLY A 41 26.64 17.70 18.07
CA GLY A 41 27.22 17.49 16.74
C GLY A 41 28.02 16.19 16.57
N GLU A 42 28.01 15.28 17.55
CA GLU A 42 28.57 13.93 17.41
C GLU A 42 27.71 13.08 16.46
N SER A 43 28.32 12.26 15.61
CA SER A 43 27.56 11.47 14.63
C SER A 43 27.03 10.17 15.23
N LEU A 44 25.97 9.60 14.64
CA LEU A 44 25.47 8.27 15.04
C LEU A 44 26.53 7.17 14.85
N ASP A 45 27.44 7.32 13.88
CA ASP A 45 28.54 6.38 13.66
C ASP A 45 29.52 6.38 14.84
N ASP A 46 29.76 7.54 15.46
CA ASP A 46 30.65 7.69 16.63
C ASP A 46 30.01 7.07 17.88
N LEU A 47 28.70 7.25 18.05
CA LEU A 47 27.91 6.71 19.17
C LEU A 47 27.66 5.20 19.07
N LEU A 48 27.92 4.59 17.92
CA LEU A 48 27.51 3.22 17.59
C LEU A 48 27.95 2.19 18.63
N LEU A 49 29.22 2.22 19.04
CA LEU A 49 29.80 1.22 19.94
C LEU A 49 29.12 1.25 21.32
N GLU A 50 28.98 2.45 21.89
CA GLU A 50 28.38 2.68 23.20
C GLU A 50 26.87 2.37 23.17
N ALA A 51 26.15 2.87 22.16
CA ALA A 51 24.73 2.64 22.01
C ALA A 51 24.41 1.14 21.82
N PHE A 52 25.24 0.40 21.08
CA PHE A 52 25.06 -1.04 20.92
C PHE A 52 25.35 -1.81 22.22
N ALA A 53 26.34 -1.38 23.00
CA ALA A 53 26.61 -1.97 24.31
C ALA A 53 25.43 -1.76 25.28
N VAL A 54 24.87 -0.54 25.32
CA VAL A 54 23.67 -0.21 26.10
C VAL A 54 22.47 -1.06 25.70
N ALA A 55 22.14 -1.10 24.41
CA ALA A 55 21.01 -1.87 23.91
C ALA A 55 21.17 -3.38 24.12
N ARG A 56 22.39 -3.90 24.01
CA ARG A 56 22.72 -5.30 24.29
C ARG A 56 22.50 -5.66 25.75
N GLU A 57 22.96 -4.81 26.68
CA GLU A 57 22.78 -5.04 28.12
C GLU A 57 21.31 -4.90 28.53
N ALA A 58 20.59 -3.91 27.99
CA ALA A 58 19.15 -3.77 28.22
C ALA A 58 18.36 -5.01 27.76
N SER A 59 18.71 -5.57 26.60
CA SER A 59 18.10 -6.81 26.12
C SER A 59 18.35 -8.00 27.07
N TRP A 60 19.56 -8.10 27.62
CA TRP A 60 19.86 -9.13 28.62
C TRP A 60 19.01 -8.98 29.88
N ARG A 61 18.90 -7.76 30.44
CA ARG A 61 18.12 -7.49 31.66
C ARG A 61 16.62 -7.72 31.46
N VAL A 62 16.08 -7.31 30.31
CA VAL A 62 14.64 -7.34 30.05
C VAL A 62 14.18 -8.71 29.51
N LEU A 63 14.94 -9.31 28.60
CA LEU A 63 14.53 -10.53 27.88
C LEU A 63 15.29 -11.79 28.31
N GLN A 64 16.39 -11.67 29.09
CA GLN A 64 17.38 -12.74 29.30
C GLN A 64 17.95 -13.29 27.98
N GLN A 65 18.09 -12.41 26.99
CA GLN A 65 18.68 -12.72 25.70
C GLN A 65 19.74 -11.67 25.40
N LYS A 66 21.01 -12.08 25.50
CA LYS A 66 22.14 -11.22 25.18
C LYS A 66 22.52 -11.41 23.72
N HIS A 67 22.75 -10.31 22.99
CA HIS A 67 23.08 -10.39 21.57
C HIS A 67 24.35 -11.20 21.36
N TYR A 68 24.29 -12.16 20.42
CA TYR A 68 25.44 -12.88 19.91
C TYR A 68 26.32 -11.96 19.07
N ARG A 69 27.59 -12.33 18.93
CA ARG A 69 28.55 -11.64 18.07
C ARG A 69 28.03 -11.41 16.64
N VAL A 70 27.38 -12.42 16.07
CA VAL A 70 26.81 -12.34 14.70
C VAL A 70 25.62 -11.41 14.61
N GLN A 71 24.86 -11.23 15.69
CA GLN A 71 23.75 -10.28 15.76
C GLN A 71 24.27 -8.84 15.85
N ILE A 72 25.36 -8.60 16.59
CA ILE A 72 26.03 -7.29 16.60
C ILE A 72 26.56 -6.94 15.20
N MET A 73 27.18 -7.91 14.51
CA MET A 73 27.61 -7.74 13.12
C MET A 73 26.43 -7.39 12.19
N GLY A 74 25.30 -8.08 12.35
CA GLY A 74 24.08 -7.83 11.58
C GLY A 74 23.47 -6.46 11.86
N GLY A 75 23.38 -6.06 13.13
CA GLY A 75 22.89 -4.73 13.53
C GLY A 75 23.74 -3.60 12.96
N ALA A 76 25.06 -3.76 12.93
CA ALA A 76 25.97 -2.78 12.33
C ALA A 76 25.81 -2.74 10.79
N ALA A 77 25.58 -3.88 10.14
CA ALA A 77 25.27 -3.91 8.70
C ALA A 77 23.99 -3.13 8.37
N LEU A 78 22.94 -3.29 9.18
CA LEU A 78 21.68 -2.57 9.05
C LEU A 78 21.86 -1.06 9.22
N HIS A 79 22.57 -0.63 10.27
CA HIS A 79 22.83 0.80 10.50
C HIS A 79 23.60 1.47 9.34
N LEU A 80 24.51 0.73 8.69
CA LEU A 80 25.26 1.18 7.52
C LEU A 80 24.45 1.16 6.21
N GLY A 81 23.14 0.94 6.26
CA GLY A 81 22.26 0.96 5.08
C GLY A 81 22.44 -0.27 4.17
N ASN A 82 22.67 -1.45 4.74
CA ASN A 82 22.82 -2.70 3.98
C ASN A 82 21.76 -3.73 4.37
N ILE A 83 21.68 -4.77 3.55
CA ILE A 83 20.92 -5.97 3.85
C ILE A 83 21.78 -6.95 4.64
N SER A 84 21.35 -7.28 5.84
CA SER A 84 21.94 -8.31 6.68
C SER A 84 21.33 -9.67 6.33
N GLU A 85 22.06 -10.52 5.59
CA GLU A 85 21.60 -11.88 5.34
C GLU A 85 21.97 -12.78 6.54
N MET A 86 20.98 -13.04 7.39
CA MET A 86 21.06 -13.87 8.58
C MET A 86 20.07 -15.02 8.48
N LYS A 87 20.57 -16.26 8.59
CA LYS A 87 19.73 -17.47 8.47
C LYS A 87 18.62 -17.49 9.52
N THR A 88 17.53 -18.19 9.22
CA THR A 88 16.37 -18.28 10.12
C THR A 88 16.77 -18.88 11.47
N GLY A 89 16.32 -18.29 12.56
CA GLY A 89 16.72 -18.68 13.92
C GLY A 89 18.03 -18.06 14.42
N GLU A 90 18.68 -17.16 13.67
CA GLU A 90 19.81 -16.34 14.17
C GLU A 90 19.35 -15.12 15.01
N GLY A 91 18.04 -14.94 15.20
CA GLY A 91 17.47 -13.84 16.01
C GLY A 91 17.42 -12.50 15.28
N LYS A 92 16.82 -12.47 14.08
CA LYS A 92 16.63 -11.26 13.26
C LYS A 92 15.87 -10.15 14.01
N THR A 93 14.74 -10.49 14.61
CA THR A 93 13.92 -9.58 15.41
C THR A 93 14.70 -8.96 16.58
N LEU A 94 15.52 -9.74 17.27
CA LEU A 94 16.37 -9.20 18.35
C LEU A 94 17.51 -8.33 17.79
N THR A 95 18.05 -8.69 16.63
CA THR A 95 19.13 -7.95 15.97
C THR A 95 18.71 -6.53 15.58
N SER A 96 17.45 -6.32 15.18
CA SER A 96 16.95 -4.99 14.79
C SER A 96 16.87 -3.98 15.93
N VAL A 97 16.84 -4.44 17.18
CA VAL A 97 16.87 -3.56 18.38
C VAL A 97 18.10 -2.65 18.38
N LEU A 98 19.27 -3.17 17.98
CA LEU A 98 20.53 -2.42 18.00
C LEU A 98 20.50 -1.19 17.07
N PRO A 99 20.29 -1.34 15.74
CA PRO A 99 20.22 -0.20 14.84
C PRO A 99 18.97 0.65 15.10
N ALA A 100 17.84 0.08 15.51
CA ALA A 100 16.64 0.86 15.81
C ALA A 100 16.89 1.81 16.98
N TYR A 101 17.50 1.34 18.07
CA TYR A 101 17.88 2.17 19.21
C TYR A 101 18.84 3.29 18.80
N LEU A 102 19.93 2.95 18.10
CA LEU A 102 20.93 3.93 17.68
C LEU A 102 20.32 5.04 16.80
N ASN A 103 19.49 4.68 15.83
CA ASN A 103 18.95 5.66 14.88
C ASN A 103 17.75 6.43 15.44
N ALA A 104 17.09 5.90 16.47
CA ALA A 104 16.07 6.62 17.24
C ALA A 104 16.65 7.77 18.09
N ILE A 105 17.96 7.80 18.34
CA ILE A 105 18.62 8.89 19.09
C ILE A 105 18.45 10.24 18.38
N SER A 106 18.34 10.27 17.04
CA SER A 106 18.14 11.52 16.31
C SER A 106 16.78 12.17 16.54
N GLY A 107 15.77 11.39 16.97
CA GLY A 107 14.39 11.86 17.18
C GLY A 107 13.53 11.94 15.92
N ASP A 108 14.09 11.68 14.73
CA ASP A 108 13.38 11.79 13.44
C ASP A 108 12.48 10.57 13.14
N GLY A 109 12.55 9.53 13.99
CA GLY A 109 11.75 8.31 13.88
C GLY A 109 12.42 7.19 13.08
N VAL A 110 12.11 5.96 13.44
CA VAL A 110 12.57 4.73 12.76
C VAL A 110 11.37 3.86 12.40
N HIS A 111 11.26 3.44 11.14
CA HIS A 111 10.21 2.53 10.68
C HIS A 111 10.74 1.10 10.57
N ILE A 112 10.10 0.17 11.28
CA ILE A 112 10.40 -1.26 11.16
C ILE A 112 9.24 -1.93 10.41
N VAL A 113 9.55 -2.40 9.21
CA VAL A 113 8.54 -2.97 8.31
C VAL A 113 8.55 -4.49 8.42
N THR A 114 7.38 -5.06 8.64
CA THR A 114 7.15 -6.51 8.69
C THR A 114 6.14 -6.93 7.62
N THR A 115 5.93 -8.24 7.45
CA THR A 115 5.09 -8.78 6.36
C THR A 115 3.60 -8.79 6.67
N ASN A 116 3.20 -8.66 7.94
CA ASN A 116 1.79 -8.58 8.35
C ASN A 116 1.62 -7.92 9.72
N ASP A 117 0.39 -7.48 10.00
CA ASP A 117 0.00 -6.76 11.22
C ASP A 117 0.26 -7.55 12.50
N TYR A 118 0.12 -8.89 12.45
CA TYR A 118 0.41 -9.72 13.61
C TYR A 118 1.89 -9.62 14.01
N LEU A 119 2.81 -9.68 13.05
CA LEU A 119 4.24 -9.54 13.32
C LEU A 119 4.59 -8.12 13.76
N ALA A 120 4.02 -7.08 13.13
CA ALA A 120 4.21 -5.69 13.54
C ALA A 120 3.78 -5.47 15.00
N LYS A 121 2.58 -5.95 15.37
CA LYS A 121 2.08 -5.87 16.73
C LYS A 121 2.93 -6.68 17.71
N ARG A 122 3.22 -7.94 17.39
CA ARG A 122 4.02 -8.81 18.26
C ARG A 122 5.40 -8.23 18.52
N ASP A 123 6.09 -7.75 17.48
CA ASP A 123 7.47 -7.31 17.59
C ASP A 123 7.57 -5.94 18.26
N SER A 124 6.63 -5.02 17.99
CA SER A 124 6.54 -3.75 18.73
C SER A 124 6.24 -3.97 20.21
N GLU A 125 5.40 -4.94 20.56
CA GLU A 125 5.11 -5.28 21.95
C GLU A 125 6.30 -5.98 22.62
N TRP A 126 6.94 -6.94 21.93
CA TRP A 126 8.01 -7.77 22.46
C TRP A 126 9.36 -7.03 22.55
N MET A 127 9.89 -6.55 21.42
CA MET A 127 11.16 -5.80 21.38
C MET A 127 11.01 -4.41 21.97
N GLY A 128 9.82 -3.82 21.87
CA GLY A 128 9.53 -2.54 22.52
C GLY A 128 9.68 -2.56 24.03
N ARG A 129 9.70 -3.73 24.69
CA ARG A 129 10.08 -3.82 26.10
C ARG A 129 11.50 -3.30 26.35
N VAL A 130 12.45 -3.62 25.45
CA VAL A 130 13.84 -3.16 25.56
C VAL A 130 13.94 -1.66 25.28
N HIS A 131 13.27 -1.19 24.23
CA HIS A 131 13.26 0.23 23.86
C HIS A 131 12.61 1.11 24.93
N ARG A 132 11.46 0.70 25.48
CA ARG A 132 10.76 1.41 26.57
C ARG A 132 11.58 1.41 27.86
N PHE A 133 12.28 0.31 28.16
CA PHE A 133 13.22 0.26 29.29
C PHE A 133 14.34 1.32 29.14
N LEU A 134 14.83 1.53 27.92
CA LEU A 134 15.80 2.58 27.58
C LEU A 134 15.19 3.98 27.42
N GLY A 135 13.89 4.14 27.66
CA GLY A 135 13.21 5.44 27.62
C GLY A 135 12.70 5.90 26.25
N LEU A 136 12.71 5.02 25.24
CA LEU A 136 12.12 5.32 23.93
C LEU A 136 10.63 4.97 23.87
N GLU A 137 9.88 5.70 23.05
CA GLU A 137 8.50 5.38 22.71
C GLU A 137 8.42 4.43 21.49
N VAL A 138 7.50 3.46 21.53
CA VAL A 138 7.31 2.50 20.44
C VAL A 138 5.84 2.46 20.04
N GLY A 139 5.58 2.76 18.76
CA GLY A 139 4.27 2.70 18.13
C GLY A 139 4.13 1.49 17.19
N ALA A 140 2.89 1.14 16.87
CA ALA A 140 2.56 0.20 15.81
C ALA A 140 1.39 0.74 14.99
N ILE A 141 1.51 0.69 13.67
CA ILE A 141 0.40 0.96 12.74
C ILE A 141 -0.20 -0.38 12.29
N LEU A 142 -1.52 -0.47 12.37
CA LEU A 142 -2.31 -1.66 12.09
C LEU A 142 -3.55 -1.25 11.29
N ALA A 143 -4.06 -2.16 10.46
CA ALA A 143 -5.35 -1.98 9.81
C ALA A 143 -6.46 -1.76 10.86
N GLY A 144 -7.43 -0.89 10.56
CA GLY A 144 -8.48 -0.49 11.50
C GLY A 144 -8.15 0.74 12.36
N MET A 145 -6.91 1.23 12.37
CA MET A 145 -6.54 2.39 13.18
C MET A 145 -7.04 3.70 12.57
N THR A 146 -7.60 4.56 13.42
CA THR A 146 -8.04 5.91 13.05
C THR A 146 -6.83 6.83 12.80
N PRO A 147 -6.98 7.91 11.98
CA PRO A 147 -5.88 8.84 11.73
C PRO A 147 -5.21 9.43 12.99
N PRO A 148 -5.93 9.82 14.05
CA PRO A 148 -5.30 10.28 15.29
C PRO A 148 -4.45 9.22 15.99
N GLN A 149 -4.89 7.95 15.96
CA GLN A 149 -4.11 6.84 16.53
C GLN A 149 -2.85 6.57 15.71
N ARG A 150 -2.95 6.64 14.37
CA ARG A 150 -1.80 6.50 13.47
C ARG A 150 -0.78 7.60 13.71
N ARG A 151 -1.23 8.86 13.80
CA ARG A 151 -0.36 10.01 14.09
C ARG A 151 0.40 9.83 15.40
N ALA A 152 -0.29 9.40 16.46
CA ALA A 152 0.36 9.09 17.73
C ALA A 152 1.42 7.98 17.60
N ALA A 153 1.12 6.92 16.82
CA ALA A 153 2.08 5.86 16.54
C ALA A 153 3.30 6.35 15.74
N TYR A 154 3.12 7.18 14.71
CA TYR A 154 4.23 7.75 13.94
C TYR A 154 5.10 8.71 14.76
N HIS A 155 4.53 9.44 15.74
CA HIS A 155 5.29 10.31 16.63
C HIS A 155 6.20 9.57 17.62
N ALA A 156 6.02 8.26 17.81
CA ALA A 156 6.93 7.45 18.61
C ALA A 156 8.34 7.41 18.00
N ASP A 157 9.36 7.17 18.82
CA ASP A 157 10.75 7.07 18.35
C ASP A 157 10.94 5.92 17.34
N ILE A 158 10.21 4.82 17.53
CA ILE A 158 10.22 3.64 16.66
C ILE A 158 8.78 3.23 16.35
N THR A 159 8.48 3.06 15.06
CA THR A 159 7.15 2.68 14.57
C THR A 159 7.23 1.36 13.80
N TYR A 160 6.48 0.36 14.25
CA TYR A 160 6.33 -0.91 13.52
C TYR A 160 5.10 -0.85 12.61
N GLY A 161 5.16 -1.53 11.47
CA GLY A 161 4.03 -1.61 10.55
C GLY A 161 4.27 -2.58 9.41
N THR A 162 3.34 -2.60 8.46
CA THR A 162 3.49 -3.31 7.19
C THR A 162 3.76 -2.33 6.06
N ASN A 163 4.31 -2.83 4.96
CA ASN A 163 4.54 -2.03 3.75
C ASN A 163 3.25 -1.39 3.22
N ASN A 164 2.12 -2.09 3.32
CA ASN A 164 0.81 -1.62 2.91
C ASN A 164 0.36 -0.47 3.81
N GLU A 165 0.42 -0.61 5.14
CA GLU A 165 0.00 0.45 6.06
C GLU A 165 0.84 1.72 5.87
N PHE A 166 2.16 1.58 5.82
CA PHE A 166 3.08 2.70 5.60
C PHE A 166 2.86 3.37 4.23
N GLY A 167 2.69 2.58 3.17
CA GLY A 167 2.51 3.10 1.82
C GLY A 167 1.13 3.73 1.60
N PHE A 168 0.06 3.18 2.17
CA PHE A 168 -1.27 3.79 2.08
C PHE A 168 -1.38 5.05 2.94
N ASP A 169 -0.75 5.10 4.12
CA ASP A 169 -0.66 6.34 4.89
C ASP A 169 0.07 7.43 4.09
N TYR A 170 1.14 7.10 3.38
CA TYR A 170 1.79 8.05 2.46
C TYR A 170 0.86 8.53 1.36
N LEU A 171 0.10 7.64 0.72
CA LEU A 171 -0.86 8.02 -0.32
C LEU A 171 -1.99 8.90 0.26
N ARG A 172 -2.49 8.58 1.45
CA ARG A 172 -3.54 9.35 2.15
C ARG A 172 -3.05 10.73 2.57
N ASP A 173 -1.84 10.83 3.09
CA ASP A 173 -1.21 12.11 3.43
C ASP A 173 -1.09 13.01 2.19
N ASN A 174 -0.77 12.43 1.03
CA ASN A 174 -0.77 13.15 -0.25
C ASN A 174 -2.15 13.33 -0.91
N MET A 175 -3.23 12.97 -0.20
CA MET A 175 -4.62 13.26 -0.58
C MET A 175 -5.36 14.14 0.43
N THR A 176 -4.78 14.46 1.59
CA THR A 176 -5.44 15.28 2.61
C THR A 176 -5.62 16.75 2.21
N HIS A 177 -6.64 17.43 2.76
CA HIS A 177 -6.88 18.86 2.57
C HIS A 177 -6.42 19.73 3.76
N SER A 178 -5.94 19.11 4.84
CA SER A 178 -5.48 19.80 6.04
C SER A 178 -4.18 19.19 6.57
N LEU A 179 -3.28 20.03 7.08
CA LEU A 179 -2.08 19.58 7.78
C LEU A 179 -2.41 18.75 9.03
N ASP A 180 -3.52 19.09 9.71
CA ASP A 180 -3.95 18.40 10.92
C ASP A 180 -4.40 16.96 10.67
N ASP A 181 -4.60 16.59 9.41
CA ASP A 181 -5.01 15.25 9.00
C ASP A 181 -3.81 14.37 8.59
N LEU A 182 -2.63 14.97 8.37
CA LEU A 182 -1.40 14.22 8.11
C LEU A 182 -1.09 13.28 9.28
N VAL A 183 -0.65 12.06 8.97
CA VAL A 183 -0.30 11.06 9.99
C VAL A 183 1.20 10.77 10.04
N GLN A 184 1.90 10.82 8.91
CA GLN A 184 3.34 10.58 8.84
C GLN A 184 4.15 11.85 9.15
N ARG A 185 5.44 11.66 9.47
CA ARG A 185 6.39 12.74 9.79
C ARG A 185 7.72 12.64 9.03
N GLY A 186 7.67 12.12 7.81
CA GLY A 186 8.85 11.94 6.95
C GLY A 186 9.33 10.48 6.86
N HIS A 187 10.44 10.28 6.16
CA HIS A 187 11.01 8.96 5.84
C HIS A 187 12.50 8.92 6.20
N ASN A 188 12.84 8.88 7.48
CA ASN A 188 14.24 8.94 7.94
C ASN A 188 14.98 7.61 7.78
N PHE A 189 14.59 6.58 8.55
CA PHE A 189 15.24 5.27 8.52
C PHE A 189 14.23 4.13 8.48
N ALA A 190 14.35 3.25 7.48
CA ALA A 190 13.58 2.02 7.39
C ALA A 190 14.45 0.77 7.58
N VAL A 191 13.98 -0.15 8.43
CA VAL A 191 14.50 -1.51 8.55
C VAL A 191 13.42 -2.47 8.06
N VAL A 192 13.60 -3.02 6.85
CA VAL A 192 12.67 -3.96 6.25
C VAL A 192 13.02 -5.38 6.70
N ASP A 193 12.20 -5.96 7.59
CA ASP A 193 12.27 -7.40 7.87
C ASP A 193 11.76 -8.17 6.65
N GLU A 194 12.34 -9.34 6.40
CA GLU A 194 11.98 -10.20 5.29
C GLU A 194 12.04 -9.45 3.93
N VAL A 195 13.12 -8.70 3.75
CA VAL A 195 13.34 -7.77 2.61
C VAL A 195 13.16 -8.42 1.24
N ASP A 196 13.47 -9.69 1.10
CA ASP A 196 13.32 -10.45 -0.13
C ASP A 196 11.86 -10.79 -0.46
N SER A 197 10.95 -10.78 0.51
CA SER A 197 9.54 -10.85 0.19
C SER A 197 8.96 -9.48 -0.10
N ILE A 198 9.26 -8.48 0.75
CA ILE A 198 8.65 -7.16 0.61
C ILE A 198 9.16 -6.42 -0.64
N LEU A 199 10.49 -6.37 -0.84
CA LEU A 199 11.09 -5.60 -1.94
C LEU A 199 11.22 -6.38 -3.25
N ILE A 200 10.92 -7.69 -3.26
CA ILE A 200 11.06 -8.54 -4.46
C ILE A 200 9.77 -9.34 -4.74
N ASP A 201 9.18 -10.06 -3.80
CA ASP A 201 7.96 -10.83 -4.12
C ASP A 201 6.72 -9.96 -4.22
N GLU A 202 6.55 -9.02 -3.29
CA GLU A 202 5.38 -8.13 -3.18
C GLU A 202 5.49 -6.90 -4.08
N ALA A 203 6.71 -6.49 -4.42
CA ALA A 203 7.02 -5.39 -5.34
C ALA A 203 6.57 -5.64 -6.81
N ARG A 204 5.81 -6.70 -7.08
CA ARG A 204 5.12 -6.94 -8.36
C ARG A 204 3.82 -6.14 -8.50
N THR A 205 3.22 -5.73 -7.38
CA THR A 205 1.93 -5.06 -7.36
C THR A 205 2.10 -3.66 -6.75
N PRO A 206 1.67 -2.59 -7.42
CA PRO A 206 1.67 -1.25 -6.85
C PRO A 206 0.59 -1.09 -5.77
N LEU A 207 0.75 -0.08 -4.92
CA LEU A 207 -0.29 0.39 -4.01
C LEU A 207 -1.16 1.41 -4.76
N ILE A 208 -2.47 1.21 -4.77
CA ILE A 208 -3.43 2.06 -5.48
C ILE A 208 -4.60 2.38 -4.55
N ILE A 209 -4.91 3.66 -4.42
CA ILE A 209 -6.18 4.13 -3.87
C ILE A 209 -7.07 4.50 -5.06
N SER A 210 -8.22 3.86 -5.15
CA SER A 210 -9.23 4.16 -6.15
C SER A 210 -10.49 4.70 -5.50
N GLY A 211 -11.22 5.55 -6.20
CA GLY A 211 -12.52 6.04 -5.76
C GLY A 211 -13.48 6.19 -6.93
N PRO A 212 -14.76 6.47 -6.64
CA PRO A 212 -15.76 6.61 -7.68
C PRO A 212 -15.40 7.80 -8.59
N ALA A 213 -15.38 7.53 -9.89
CA ALA A 213 -15.25 8.52 -10.93
C ALA A 213 -16.60 9.22 -11.15
N ASP A 214 -16.54 10.52 -11.45
CA ASP A 214 -17.69 11.28 -11.95
C ASP A 214 -17.96 10.98 -13.46
N ALA A 215 -17.63 9.76 -13.91
CA ALA A 215 -17.71 9.37 -15.31
C ALA A 215 -19.16 9.30 -15.80
N SER A 216 -19.39 9.83 -17.00
CA SER A 216 -20.69 9.83 -17.66
C SER A 216 -21.04 8.41 -18.13
N SER A 217 -21.94 7.74 -17.39
CA SER A 217 -22.54 6.44 -17.72
C SER A 217 -23.11 6.33 -19.15
N LYS A 218 -23.25 7.46 -19.85
CA LYS A 218 -23.70 7.57 -21.23
C LYS A 218 -22.81 6.81 -22.22
N TRP A 219 -21.48 6.84 -22.09
CA TRP A 219 -20.58 6.23 -23.09
C TRP A 219 -20.67 4.71 -23.10
N TYR A 220 -20.70 4.07 -21.93
CA TYR A 220 -20.93 2.62 -21.82
C TYR A 220 -22.25 2.20 -22.48
N ALA A 221 -23.32 2.99 -22.31
CA ALA A 221 -24.60 2.72 -22.96
C ALA A 221 -24.53 2.87 -24.49
N GLU A 222 -23.85 3.89 -25.01
CA GLU A 222 -23.66 4.06 -26.46
C GLU A 222 -22.79 2.95 -27.07
N PHE A 223 -21.70 2.56 -26.44
CA PHE A 223 -20.87 1.47 -26.95
C PHE A 223 -21.52 0.09 -26.80
N ALA A 224 -22.34 -0.14 -25.77
CA ALA A 224 -23.20 -1.32 -25.69
C ALA A 224 -24.25 -1.36 -26.81
N ARG A 225 -24.70 -0.20 -27.31
CA ARG A 225 -25.57 -0.10 -28.49
C ARG A 225 -24.81 -0.36 -29.80
N ILE A 226 -23.56 0.10 -29.91
CA ILE A 226 -22.74 -0.03 -31.12
C ILE A 226 -22.14 -1.44 -31.27
N ALA A 227 -21.65 -2.06 -30.18
CA ALA A 227 -20.95 -3.34 -30.22
C ALA A 227 -21.73 -4.49 -30.90
N PRO A 228 -23.07 -4.63 -30.74
CA PRO A 228 -23.88 -5.59 -31.49
C PRO A 228 -23.87 -5.37 -33.01
N LEU A 229 -23.75 -4.12 -33.47
CA LEU A 229 -23.73 -3.76 -34.89
C LEU A 229 -22.41 -4.14 -35.57
N LEU A 230 -21.34 -4.25 -34.78
CA LEU A 230 -20.04 -4.67 -35.29
C LEU A 230 -20.04 -6.17 -35.67
N LYS A 231 -19.40 -6.49 -36.80
CA LYS A 231 -19.32 -7.85 -37.34
C LYS A 231 -17.95 -8.46 -37.06
N LYS A 232 -17.95 -9.62 -36.42
CA LYS A 232 -16.78 -10.47 -36.22
C LYS A 232 -16.15 -10.86 -37.56
N ASP A 233 -14.83 -10.89 -37.61
CA ASP A 233 -13.97 -11.18 -38.78
C ASP A 233 -14.05 -10.13 -39.92
N LEU A 234 -14.74 -9.01 -39.69
CA LEU A 234 -14.78 -7.86 -40.61
C LEU A 234 -14.37 -6.57 -39.89
N HIS A 235 -15.05 -6.24 -38.80
CA HIS A 235 -14.78 -5.04 -38.00
C HIS A 235 -13.81 -5.32 -36.85
N TYR A 236 -13.76 -6.55 -36.35
CA TYR A 236 -12.84 -6.97 -35.29
C TYR A 236 -12.54 -8.47 -35.36
N GLU A 237 -11.41 -8.88 -34.79
CA GLU A 237 -11.02 -10.27 -34.56
C GLU A 237 -10.98 -10.61 -33.06
N VAL A 238 -11.10 -11.90 -32.73
CA VAL A 238 -11.10 -12.40 -31.34
C VAL A 238 -10.08 -13.53 -31.20
N ASP A 239 -9.07 -13.36 -30.34
CA ASP A 239 -8.16 -14.43 -29.92
C ASP A 239 -8.66 -15.03 -28.60
N ILE A 240 -9.33 -16.18 -28.70
CA ILE A 240 -9.90 -16.89 -27.55
C ILE A 240 -8.80 -17.41 -26.61
N LYS A 241 -7.62 -17.79 -27.12
CA LYS A 241 -6.54 -18.34 -26.29
C LYS A 241 -5.90 -17.27 -25.43
N LYS A 242 -5.71 -16.07 -25.99
CA LYS A 242 -5.16 -14.92 -25.27
C LYS A 242 -6.22 -14.10 -24.54
N ARG A 243 -7.52 -14.39 -24.78
CA ARG A 243 -8.67 -13.60 -24.30
C ARG A 243 -8.55 -12.12 -24.67
N THR A 244 -8.13 -11.84 -25.90
CA THR A 244 -7.95 -10.48 -26.44
C THR A 244 -8.78 -10.30 -27.70
N ILE A 245 -9.07 -9.05 -28.05
CA ILE A 245 -9.68 -8.69 -29.33
C ILE A 245 -8.78 -7.68 -30.04
N GLY A 246 -8.88 -7.64 -31.37
CA GLY A 246 -8.26 -6.62 -32.20
C GLY A 246 -9.33 -5.95 -33.05
N VAL A 247 -9.44 -4.62 -33.00
CA VAL A 247 -10.36 -3.88 -33.87
C VAL A 247 -9.64 -3.61 -35.19
N HIS A 248 -10.28 -3.93 -36.32
CA HIS A 248 -9.75 -3.67 -37.65
C HIS A 248 -10.05 -2.23 -38.08
N GLU A 249 -9.35 -1.72 -39.09
CA GLU A 249 -9.54 -0.37 -39.64
C GLU A 249 -11.01 -0.10 -40.04
N ALA A 250 -11.65 -1.07 -40.71
CA ALA A 250 -13.08 -0.99 -41.05
C ALA A 250 -14.02 -0.93 -39.82
N GLY A 251 -13.58 -1.43 -38.67
CA GLY A 251 -14.30 -1.30 -37.41
C GLY A 251 -14.11 0.05 -36.73
N VAL A 252 -12.94 0.66 -36.90
CA VAL A 252 -12.65 2.03 -36.42
C VAL A 252 -13.48 3.04 -37.21
N GLU A 253 -13.43 2.99 -38.55
CA GLU A 253 -14.21 3.87 -39.43
C GLU A 253 -15.72 3.77 -39.14
N PHE A 254 -16.23 2.56 -38.92
CA PHE A 254 -17.64 2.35 -38.55
C PHE A 254 -18.02 3.02 -37.23
N VAL A 255 -17.12 3.02 -36.25
CA VAL A 255 -17.35 3.64 -34.94
C VAL A 255 -17.26 5.17 -35.05
N GLU A 256 -16.28 5.68 -35.79
CA GLU A 256 -16.12 7.11 -36.09
C GLU A 256 -17.39 7.67 -36.75
N ASP A 257 -17.93 6.98 -37.76
CA ASP A 257 -19.20 7.31 -38.41
C ASP A 257 -20.40 7.31 -37.46
N GLN A 258 -20.47 6.34 -36.55
CA GLN A 258 -21.57 6.24 -35.57
C GLN A 258 -21.53 7.35 -34.50
N LEU A 259 -20.32 7.83 -34.18
CA LEU A 259 -20.09 8.85 -33.16
C LEU A 259 -20.02 10.27 -33.74
N GLY A 260 -19.79 10.40 -35.05
CA GLY A 260 -19.62 11.69 -35.72
C GLY A 260 -18.28 12.36 -35.38
N ILE A 261 -17.22 11.57 -35.21
CA ILE A 261 -15.87 12.04 -34.88
C ILE A 261 -14.91 11.73 -36.04
N ASP A 262 -13.89 12.55 -36.24
CA ASP A 262 -12.96 12.41 -37.36
C ASP A 262 -11.86 11.36 -37.09
N ASN A 263 -11.43 11.20 -35.84
CA ASN A 263 -10.39 10.24 -35.46
C ASN A 263 -10.58 9.72 -34.03
N LEU A 264 -10.76 8.41 -33.89
CA LEU A 264 -10.91 7.74 -32.60
C LEU A 264 -9.61 7.75 -31.76
N TYR A 265 -8.45 7.90 -32.38
CA TYR A 265 -7.12 7.88 -31.74
C TYR A 265 -6.54 9.26 -31.44
N GLU A 266 -7.34 10.33 -31.59
CA GLU A 266 -6.95 11.65 -31.09
C GLU A 266 -6.84 11.65 -29.56
N ALA A 267 -5.91 12.42 -28.99
CA ALA A 267 -5.67 12.44 -27.54
C ALA A 267 -6.94 12.76 -26.73
N ALA A 268 -7.81 13.64 -27.24
CA ALA A 268 -9.10 13.96 -26.62
C ALA A 268 -10.12 12.80 -26.63
N ASN A 269 -9.94 11.81 -27.52
CA ASN A 269 -10.84 10.67 -27.72
C ASN A 269 -10.28 9.36 -27.15
N SER A 270 -9.11 9.41 -26.49
CA SER A 270 -8.42 8.24 -25.94
C SER A 270 -9.31 7.29 -25.11
N PRO A 271 -10.23 7.78 -24.23
CA PRO A 271 -11.12 6.90 -23.47
C PRO A 271 -12.11 6.11 -24.34
N LEU A 272 -12.50 6.62 -25.52
CA LEU A 272 -13.46 5.99 -26.43
C LEU A 272 -12.96 4.66 -26.98
N VAL A 273 -11.64 4.53 -27.17
CA VAL A 273 -11.00 3.28 -27.60
C VAL A 273 -11.19 2.19 -26.55
N SER A 274 -11.05 2.54 -25.26
CA SER A 274 -11.23 1.58 -24.17
C SER A 274 -12.69 1.13 -24.06
N TYR A 275 -13.64 2.06 -24.14
CA TYR A 275 -15.07 1.72 -24.15
C TYR A 275 -15.44 0.77 -25.31
N LEU A 276 -14.95 1.06 -26.52
CA LEU A 276 -15.13 0.17 -27.68
C LEU A 276 -14.58 -1.23 -27.42
N ASN A 277 -13.33 -1.30 -26.96
CA ASN A 277 -12.64 -2.55 -26.73
C ASN A 277 -13.37 -3.38 -25.66
N ASN A 278 -13.74 -2.74 -24.55
CA ASN A 278 -14.45 -3.37 -23.44
C ASN A 278 -15.84 -3.84 -23.84
N SER A 279 -16.61 -3.06 -24.62
CA SER A 279 -17.93 -3.50 -25.09
C SER A 279 -17.84 -4.70 -26.04
N VAL A 280 -16.83 -4.76 -26.92
CA VAL A 280 -16.63 -5.93 -27.81
C VAL A 280 -16.09 -7.14 -27.04
N LYS A 281 -15.19 -6.96 -26.07
CA LYS A 281 -14.75 -8.02 -25.15
C LYS A 281 -15.92 -8.56 -24.34
N ALA A 282 -16.73 -7.69 -23.73
CA ALA A 282 -17.92 -8.06 -22.99
C ALA A 282 -18.90 -8.86 -23.86
N LYS A 283 -19.07 -8.48 -25.14
CA LYS A 283 -19.90 -9.21 -26.11
C LYS A 283 -19.38 -10.62 -26.42
N GLU A 284 -18.08 -10.79 -26.67
CA GLU A 284 -17.52 -12.02 -27.25
C GLU A 284 -16.84 -12.97 -26.26
N LEU A 285 -16.24 -12.44 -25.19
CA LEU A 285 -15.38 -13.18 -24.26
C LEU A 285 -16.04 -13.46 -22.90
N TYR A 286 -17.13 -12.76 -22.57
CA TYR A 286 -17.84 -12.91 -21.31
C TYR A 286 -19.28 -13.36 -21.57
N THR A 287 -19.61 -14.53 -21.05
CA THR A 287 -20.88 -15.21 -21.31
C THR A 287 -21.73 -15.24 -20.04
N LYS A 288 -22.96 -14.76 -20.16
CA LYS A 288 -23.98 -14.88 -19.11
C LYS A 288 -24.23 -16.36 -18.77
N ASP A 289 -24.44 -16.63 -17.49
CA ASP A 289 -24.64 -17.96 -16.89
C ASP A 289 -23.42 -18.89 -16.96
N LYS A 290 -22.26 -18.38 -17.39
CA LYS A 290 -20.98 -19.10 -17.34
C LYS A 290 -19.92 -18.30 -16.57
N ASP A 291 -19.64 -17.08 -17.01
CA ASP A 291 -18.63 -16.20 -16.42
C ASP A 291 -19.24 -15.26 -15.36
N TYR A 292 -20.52 -14.94 -15.49
CA TYR A 292 -21.29 -14.12 -14.55
C TYR A 292 -22.77 -14.45 -14.63
N ILE A 293 -23.53 -14.08 -13.60
CA ILE A 293 -24.99 -14.08 -13.60
C ILE A 293 -25.51 -12.66 -13.33
N VAL A 294 -26.75 -12.39 -13.72
CA VAL A 294 -27.44 -11.14 -13.37
C VAL A 294 -28.54 -11.46 -12.38
N ARG A 295 -28.49 -10.86 -11.20
CA ARG A 295 -29.45 -11.10 -10.12
C ARG A 295 -29.76 -9.79 -9.39
N ASP A 296 -31.03 -9.55 -9.12
CA ASP A 296 -31.51 -8.35 -8.39
C ASP A 296 -31.04 -7.01 -9.00
N GLY A 297 -30.77 -6.99 -10.31
CA GLY A 297 -30.26 -5.81 -11.00
C GLY A 297 -28.75 -5.59 -10.82
N GLU A 298 -27.98 -6.62 -10.47
CA GLU A 298 -26.52 -6.57 -10.34
C GLU A 298 -25.85 -7.71 -11.13
N VAL A 299 -24.66 -7.44 -11.66
CA VAL A 299 -23.79 -8.44 -12.30
C VAL A 299 -22.94 -9.11 -11.23
N ILE A 300 -23.06 -10.42 -11.05
CA ILE A 300 -22.30 -11.18 -10.05
C ILE A 300 -21.42 -12.21 -10.75
N ILE A 301 -20.12 -12.18 -10.44
CA ILE A 301 -19.11 -13.06 -11.06
C ILE A 301 -19.30 -14.50 -10.57
N VAL A 302 -19.13 -15.46 -11.50
CA VAL A 302 -19.13 -16.89 -11.20
C VAL A 302 -17.74 -17.45 -11.44
N ASP A 303 -17.24 -18.23 -10.48
CA ASP A 303 -15.99 -18.99 -10.64
C ASP A 303 -16.18 -20.11 -11.68
N GLU A 304 -15.42 -20.05 -12.77
CA GLU A 304 -15.50 -20.99 -13.90
C GLU A 304 -15.23 -22.45 -13.50
N PHE A 305 -14.44 -22.70 -12.44
CA PHE A 305 -14.08 -24.05 -12.01
C PHE A 305 -15.05 -24.63 -10.98
N THR A 306 -15.56 -23.80 -10.07
CA THR A 306 -16.37 -24.27 -8.94
C THR A 306 -17.86 -23.98 -9.09
N GLY A 307 -18.25 -23.11 -10.03
CA GLY A 307 -19.62 -22.62 -10.20
C GLY A 307 -20.11 -21.79 -9.02
N ARG A 308 -19.21 -21.37 -8.11
CA ARG A 308 -19.55 -20.56 -6.94
C ARG A 308 -19.74 -19.11 -7.33
N ILE A 309 -20.73 -18.49 -6.69
CA ILE A 309 -21.03 -17.07 -6.82
C ILE A 309 -20.02 -16.29 -5.97
N LEU A 310 -19.29 -15.36 -6.58
CA LEU A 310 -18.30 -14.51 -5.94
C LEU A 310 -18.92 -13.13 -5.66
N VAL A 311 -19.62 -13.03 -4.53
CA VAL A 311 -20.27 -11.79 -4.09
C VAL A 311 -19.22 -10.73 -3.73
N GLY A 312 -19.43 -9.48 -4.16
CA GLY A 312 -18.53 -8.35 -3.89
C GLY A 312 -17.35 -8.19 -4.86
N ARG A 313 -17.14 -9.14 -5.79
CA ARG A 313 -16.10 -9.01 -6.82
C ARG A 313 -16.62 -8.35 -8.08
N ARG A 314 -15.84 -7.42 -8.63
CA ARG A 314 -16.08 -6.75 -9.91
C ARG A 314 -14.98 -7.06 -10.92
N TYR A 315 -15.27 -6.87 -12.20
CA TYR A 315 -14.26 -6.90 -13.25
C TYR A 315 -13.59 -5.52 -13.33
N ASN A 316 -12.29 -5.48 -13.58
CA ASN A 316 -11.51 -4.23 -13.58
C ASN A 316 -11.63 -3.50 -14.94
N GLU A 317 -11.05 -2.29 -15.03
CA GLU A 317 -10.80 -1.58 -16.31
C GLU A 317 -12.08 -1.29 -17.11
N GLY A 318 -13.17 -0.88 -16.45
CA GLY A 318 -14.45 -0.60 -17.10
C GLY A 318 -15.18 -1.85 -17.65
N MET A 319 -14.62 -3.06 -17.48
CA MET A 319 -15.21 -4.30 -18.01
C MET A 319 -16.52 -4.65 -17.30
N HIS A 320 -16.61 -4.39 -15.99
CA HIS A 320 -17.84 -4.66 -15.24
C HIS A 320 -18.96 -3.76 -15.74
N GLN A 321 -18.67 -2.48 -15.94
CA GLN A 321 -19.58 -1.48 -16.48
C GLN A 321 -19.98 -1.80 -17.92
N ALA A 322 -19.06 -2.30 -18.75
CA ALA A 322 -19.36 -2.76 -20.09
C ALA A 322 -20.31 -3.99 -20.10
N ILE A 323 -20.17 -4.90 -19.13
CA ILE A 323 -21.09 -6.03 -18.95
C ILE A 323 -22.43 -5.56 -18.38
N GLU A 324 -22.45 -4.64 -17.41
CA GLU A 324 -23.67 -4.01 -16.90
C GLU A 324 -24.45 -3.34 -18.05
N ALA A 325 -23.77 -2.56 -18.88
CA ALA A 325 -24.36 -1.90 -20.05
C ALA A 325 -24.85 -2.92 -21.11
N LYS A 326 -24.08 -3.98 -21.39
CA LYS A 326 -24.46 -5.07 -22.28
C LYS A 326 -25.75 -5.78 -21.83
N GLU A 327 -25.92 -5.94 -20.53
CA GLU A 327 -27.05 -6.65 -19.92
C GLU A 327 -28.22 -5.72 -19.54
N GLU A 328 -28.13 -4.43 -19.93
CA GLU A 328 -29.12 -3.39 -19.62
C GLU A 328 -29.37 -3.20 -18.11
N VAL A 329 -28.30 -3.36 -17.32
CA VAL A 329 -28.27 -3.18 -15.87
C VAL A 329 -27.89 -1.72 -15.53
N GLU A 330 -28.26 -1.24 -14.34
CA GLU A 330 -27.84 0.09 -13.85
C GLU A 330 -26.31 0.15 -13.77
N ILE A 331 -25.71 0.98 -14.63
CA ILE A 331 -24.26 1.13 -14.74
C ILE A 331 -23.75 1.86 -13.51
N GLN A 332 -22.92 1.18 -12.73
CA GLN A 332 -22.29 1.76 -11.56
C GLN A 332 -21.11 2.65 -12.00
N PRO A 333 -20.86 3.79 -11.33
CA PRO A 333 -19.71 4.64 -11.67
C PRO A 333 -18.41 3.82 -11.64
N GLU A 334 -17.53 4.10 -12.60
CA GLU A 334 -16.21 3.48 -12.67
C GLU A 334 -15.37 3.91 -11.47
N ASN A 335 -14.48 3.04 -11.00
CA ASN A 335 -13.48 3.44 -10.02
C ASN A 335 -12.26 3.94 -10.77
N GLN A 336 -11.81 5.16 -10.48
CA GLN A 336 -10.57 5.71 -11.04
C GLN A 336 -9.46 5.73 -9.99
N THR A 337 -8.21 5.67 -10.45
CA THR A 337 -7.04 5.84 -9.60
C THR A 337 -6.97 7.27 -9.08
N LEU A 338 -6.92 7.44 -7.76
CA LEU A 338 -6.76 8.72 -7.07
C LEU A 338 -5.32 8.96 -6.64
N ALA A 339 -4.65 7.89 -6.21
CA ALA A 339 -3.25 7.91 -5.83
C ALA A 339 -2.65 6.53 -6.05
N THR A 340 -1.37 6.48 -6.42
CA THR A 340 -0.66 5.22 -6.66
C THR A 340 0.81 5.39 -6.34
N ILE A 341 1.48 4.35 -5.86
CA ILE A 341 2.93 4.28 -5.72
C ILE A 341 3.39 2.81 -5.78
N THR A 342 4.53 2.56 -6.42
CA THR A 342 5.16 1.24 -6.31
C THR A 342 5.93 1.11 -4.99
N LEU A 343 6.02 -0.10 -4.42
CA LEU A 343 6.85 -0.33 -3.23
C LEU A 343 8.31 0.10 -3.45
N GLN A 344 8.80 -0.07 -4.68
CA GLN A 344 10.11 0.41 -5.11
C GLN A 344 10.29 1.90 -4.86
N ASN A 345 9.43 2.74 -5.44
CA ASN A 345 9.56 4.19 -5.30
C ASN A 345 9.20 4.66 -3.89
N TYR A 346 8.29 3.98 -3.19
CA TYR A 346 7.99 4.28 -1.79
C TYR A 346 9.23 4.13 -0.89
N PHE A 347 9.91 2.98 -0.94
CA PHE A 347 11.09 2.76 -0.09
C PHE A 347 12.30 3.61 -0.50
N ARG A 348 12.34 4.13 -1.73
CA ARG A 348 13.36 5.09 -2.18
C ARG A 348 13.18 6.48 -1.57
N LEU A 349 12.04 6.78 -0.94
CA LEU A 349 11.83 8.03 -0.21
C LEU A 349 12.65 8.11 1.08
N TYR A 350 13.13 6.97 1.61
CA TYR A 350 13.86 6.96 2.87
C TYR A 350 15.30 7.46 2.72
N ASP A 351 15.74 8.34 3.62
CA ASP A 351 17.12 8.82 3.67
C ASP A 351 18.10 7.66 3.88
N LYS A 352 17.69 6.71 4.72
CA LYS A 352 18.41 5.45 4.91
C LYS A 352 17.46 4.26 4.86
N LEU A 353 17.82 3.28 4.03
CA LEU A 353 17.12 2.02 3.91
C LEU A 353 18.03 0.87 4.28
N SER A 354 17.50 -0.11 5.00
CA SER A 354 18.19 -1.35 5.34
C SER A 354 17.20 -2.50 5.41
N GLY A 355 17.70 -3.74 5.49
CA GLY A 355 16.80 -4.87 5.62
C GLY A 355 17.47 -6.14 6.09
N MET A 356 16.68 -7.12 6.50
CA MET A 356 17.19 -8.41 6.97
C MET A 356 16.40 -9.55 6.37
N THR A 357 17.08 -10.66 6.08
CA THR A 357 16.44 -11.88 5.58
C THR A 357 17.41 -13.06 5.68
N GLY A 358 16.92 -14.30 5.52
CA GLY A 358 17.78 -15.48 5.41
C GLY A 358 18.30 -15.76 3.99
N THR A 359 17.77 -15.06 2.98
CA THR A 359 17.95 -15.41 1.57
C THR A 359 17.94 -14.19 0.63
N ALA A 360 18.95 -13.32 0.67
CA ALA A 360 19.06 -12.14 -0.20
C ALA A 360 20.16 -12.25 -1.28
N GLU A 361 21.15 -13.13 -1.12
CA GLU A 361 22.34 -13.16 -1.99
C GLU A 361 21.99 -13.38 -3.48
N THR A 362 20.93 -14.13 -3.77
CA THR A 362 20.49 -14.37 -5.16
C THR A 362 19.94 -13.12 -5.84
N GLU A 363 19.33 -12.21 -5.06
CA GLU A 363 18.68 -10.99 -5.56
C GLU A 363 19.58 -9.75 -5.38
N ALA A 364 20.83 -9.92 -4.96
CA ALA A 364 21.72 -8.82 -4.62
C ALA A 364 21.91 -7.80 -5.76
N ALA A 365 21.89 -8.26 -7.01
CA ALA A 365 21.98 -7.38 -8.17
C ALA A 365 20.73 -6.50 -8.34
N GLU A 366 19.53 -7.06 -8.17
CA GLU A 366 18.27 -6.32 -8.26
C GLU A 366 18.15 -5.33 -7.10
N LEU A 367 18.45 -5.77 -5.87
CA LEU A 367 18.42 -4.95 -4.67
C LEU A 367 19.38 -3.75 -4.76
N HIS A 368 20.57 -3.96 -5.30
CA HIS A 368 21.52 -2.88 -5.53
C HIS A 368 21.09 -1.93 -6.65
N GLN A 369 20.59 -2.47 -7.77
CA GLN A 369 20.20 -1.65 -8.91
C GLN A 369 19.00 -0.73 -8.60
N ILE A 370 18.01 -1.22 -7.85
CA ILE A 370 16.77 -0.48 -7.57
C ILE A 370 16.91 0.39 -6.32
N TYR A 371 17.52 -0.14 -5.25
CA TYR A 371 17.52 0.49 -3.93
C TYR A 371 18.91 0.92 -3.44
N SER A 372 19.97 0.70 -4.23
CA SER A 372 21.36 0.91 -3.80
C SER A 372 21.77 0.10 -2.57
N LEU A 373 21.04 -0.99 -2.25
CA LEU A 373 21.30 -1.82 -1.08
C LEU A 373 22.38 -2.88 -1.35
N GLY A 374 23.41 -2.94 -0.52
CA GLY A 374 24.39 -4.02 -0.51
C GLY A 374 23.91 -5.22 0.30
N VAL A 375 24.12 -6.45 -0.17
CA VAL A 375 23.82 -7.68 0.60
C VAL A 375 25.08 -8.19 1.29
N ILE A 376 25.01 -8.33 2.62
CA ILE A 376 26.12 -8.81 3.45
C ILE A 376 25.74 -10.15 4.09
N PRO A 377 26.35 -11.27 3.66
CA PRO A 377 26.16 -12.56 4.32
C PRO A 377 26.83 -12.57 5.68
N ILE A 378 26.01 -12.60 6.74
CA ILE A 378 26.47 -12.69 8.12
C ILE A 378 26.73 -14.17 8.46
N PRO A 379 27.87 -14.53 9.06
CA PRO A 379 28.14 -15.90 9.47
C PRO A 379 27.11 -16.37 10.51
N THR A 380 26.80 -17.67 10.52
CA THR A 380 25.91 -18.25 11.53
C THR A 380 26.59 -18.32 12.89
N ASN A 381 25.82 -18.23 13.98
CA ASN A 381 26.36 -18.35 15.34
C ASN A 381 26.96 -19.75 15.58
N LYS A 382 26.31 -20.78 15.03
CA LYS A 382 26.76 -22.17 15.08
C LYS A 382 26.82 -22.78 13.67
N PRO A 383 27.70 -23.75 13.41
CA PRO A 383 27.78 -24.40 12.11
C PRO A 383 26.47 -25.13 11.76
N PRO A 384 25.95 -25.02 10.53
CA PRO A 384 24.77 -25.75 10.10
C PRO A 384 25.09 -27.23 9.90
N ILE A 385 24.29 -28.13 10.50
CA ILE A 385 24.43 -29.58 10.37
C ILE A 385 23.19 -30.26 9.76
N ARG A 386 22.26 -29.47 9.21
CA ARG A 386 21.05 -29.97 8.53
C ARG A 386 21.43 -30.80 7.31
N ILE A 387 20.73 -31.91 7.12
CA ILE A 387 20.87 -32.78 5.95
C ILE A 387 19.81 -32.39 4.92
N ASP A 388 20.23 -31.79 3.80
CA ASP A 388 19.35 -31.50 2.66
C ASP A 388 19.38 -32.67 1.66
N GLN A 389 18.30 -33.45 1.64
CA GLN A 389 18.17 -34.61 0.76
C GLN A 389 17.89 -34.20 -0.68
N ALA A 390 18.20 -35.10 -1.62
CA ALA A 390 17.80 -34.95 -3.01
C ALA A 390 16.27 -35.04 -3.17
N ASP A 391 15.74 -34.39 -4.21
CA ASP A 391 14.31 -34.39 -4.51
C ASP A 391 13.87 -35.79 -4.97
N LEU A 392 12.71 -36.24 -4.51
CA LEU A 392 12.03 -37.44 -5.04
C LEU A 392 10.96 -37.02 -6.05
N ILE A 393 11.13 -37.44 -7.30
CA ILE A 393 10.27 -37.03 -8.41
C ILE A 393 9.40 -38.20 -8.83
N TYR A 394 8.08 -38.03 -8.80
CA TYR A 394 7.11 -39.05 -9.18
C TYR A 394 6.46 -38.73 -10.51
N LYS A 395 5.91 -39.76 -11.16
CA LYS A 395 5.21 -39.59 -12.42
C LYS A 395 3.86 -38.89 -12.23
N THR A 396 3.11 -39.28 -11.20
CA THR A 396 1.76 -38.74 -10.91
C THR A 396 1.70 -38.07 -9.54
N GLU A 397 0.77 -37.14 -9.37
CA GLU A 397 0.53 -36.49 -8.07
C GLU A 397 0.04 -37.48 -7.01
N GLU A 398 -0.77 -38.48 -7.41
CA GLU A 398 -1.30 -39.48 -6.49
C GLU A 398 -0.18 -40.33 -5.88
N ALA A 399 0.76 -40.80 -6.71
CA ALA A 399 1.93 -41.54 -6.24
C ALA A 399 2.81 -40.69 -5.31
N LYS A 400 3.02 -39.41 -5.67
CA LYS A 400 3.73 -38.44 -4.84
C LYS A 400 3.10 -38.33 -3.44
N PHE A 401 1.79 -38.05 -3.37
CA PHE A 401 1.12 -37.84 -2.08
C PHE A 401 1.05 -39.11 -1.24
N ASN A 402 0.92 -40.29 -1.86
CA ASN A 402 1.00 -41.56 -1.13
C ASN A 402 2.38 -41.72 -0.47
N ALA A 403 3.47 -41.46 -1.22
CA ALA A 403 4.82 -41.52 -0.68
C ALA A 403 5.09 -40.48 0.41
N VAL A 404 4.55 -39.26 0.27
CA VAL A 404 4.60 -38.22 1.31
C VAL A 404 3.92 -38.71 2.59
N VAL A 405 2.72 -39.28 2.49
CA VAL A 405 1.98 -39.77 3.65
C VAL A 405 2.69 -40.92 4.33
N ASP A 406 3.28 -41.85 3.56
CA ASP A 406 4.03 -42.98 4.14
C ASP A 406 5.28 -42.51 4.91
N ASP A 407 6.04 -41.55 4.37
CA ASP A 407 7.19 -40.94 5.08
C ASP A 407 6.76 -40.21 6.36
N VAL A 408 5.68 -39.41 6.29
CA VAL A 408 5.16 -38.70 7.47
C VAL A 408 4.71 -39.66 8.57
N VAL A 409 4.08 -40.78 8.21
CA VAL A 409 3.67 -41.82 9.19
C VAL A 409 4.90 -42.42 9.88
N GLU A 410 5.93 -42.80 9.12
CA GLU A 410 7.16 -43.37 9.67
C GLU A 410 7.85 -42.40 10.65
N ARG A 411 7.98 -41.12 10.27
CA ARG A 411 8.59 -40.09 11.13
C ARG A 411 7.75 -39.81 12.37
N HIS A 412 6.43 -39.73 12.23
CA HIS A 412 5.51 -39.50 13.34
C HIS A 412 5.57 -40.63 14.37
N GLU A 413 5.57 -41.90 13.92
CA GLU A 413 5.70 -43.08 14.79
C GLU A 413 7.07 -43.12 15.50
N ALA A 414 8.13 -42.61 14.86
CA ALA A 414 9.45 -42.44 15.45
C ALA A 414 9.54 -41.24 16.43
N GLY A 415 8.49 -40.43 16.56
CA GLY A 415 8.46 -39.25 17.43
C GLY A 415 9.14 -38.00 16.83
N GLN A 416 9.54 -38.03 15.56
CA GLN A 416 10.18 -36.89 14.91
C GLN A 416 9.11 -35.86 14.48
N PRO A 417 9.26 -34.56 14.81
CA PRO A 417 8.35 -33.52 14.34
C PRO A 417 8.52 -33.26 12.83
N VAL A 418 7.41 -33.03 12.15
CA VAL A 418 7.36 -32.84 10.69
C VAL A 418 6.62 -31.55 10.33
N LEU A 419 7.27 -30.70 9.53
CA LEU A 419 6.65 -29.56 8.87
C LEU A 419 6.49 -29.86 7.37
N ILE A 420 5.26 -29.79 6.87
CA ILE A 420 4.93 -30.08 5.47
C ILE A 420 4.50 -28.79 4.79
N GLY A 421 5.27 -28.33 3.79
CA GLY A 421 4.95 -27.16 2.99
C GLY A 421 4.22 -27.51 1.70
N THR A 422 3.05 -26.91 1.48
CA THR A 422 2.26 -27.03 0.24
C THR A 422 2.16 -25.67 -0.46
N THR A 423 1.71 -25.63 -1.72
CA THR A 423 1.58 -24.40 -2.51
C THR A 423 0.14 -23.83 -2.54
N SER A 424 -0.86 -24.61 -2.11
CA SER A 424 -2.26 -24.17 -2.12
C SER A 424 -3.10 -24.84 -1.02
N VAL A 425 -4.15 -24.13 -0.63
CA VAL A 425 -5.09 -24.57 0.43
C VAL A 425 -5.75 -25.90 0.05
N ASP A 426 -6.10 -26.08 -1.23
CA ASP A 426 -6.72 -27.31 -1.71
C ASP A 426 -5.80 -28.53 -1.55
N ARG A 427 -4.49 -28.35 -1.72
CA ARG A 427 -3.50 -29.42 -1.50
C ARG A 427 -3.29 -29.70 -0.02
N SER A 428 -3.27 -28.68 0.82
CA SER A 428 -3.25 -28.84 2.28
C SER A 428 -4.45 -29.64 2.79
N GLU A 429 -5.65 -29.30 2.32
CA GLU A 429 -6.88 -30.02 2.66
C GLU A 429 -6.90 -31.46 2.13
N TYR A 430 -6.39 -31.69 0.92
CA TYR A 430 -6.23 -33.03 0.37
C TYR A 430 -5.28 -33.87 1.23
N LEU A 431 -4.11 -33.34 1.59
CA LEU A 431 -3.13 -34.04 2.41
C LEU A 431 -3.68 -34.30 3.82
N SER A 432 -4.35 -33.32 4.42
CA SER A 432 -5.02 -33.45 5.72
C SER A 432 -6.01 -34.63 5.75
N LYS A 433 -6.81 -34.81 4.68
CA LYS A 433 -7.71 -35.97 4.55
C LYS A 433 -6.95 -37.29 4.49
N GLN A 434 -5.79 -37.35 3.83
CA GLN A 434 -5.00 -38.59 3.76
C GLN A 434 -4.31 -38.92 5.09
N LEU A 435 -3.77 -37.92 5.79
CA LEU A 435 -3.20 -38.08 7.14
C LEU A 435 -4.27 -38.54 8.15
N THR A 436 -5.47 -37.96 8.08
CA THR A 436 -6.61 -38.37 8.91
C THR A 436 -6.98 -39.84 8.68
N LYS A 437 -6.99 -40.30 7.42
CA LYS A 437 -7.28 -41.72 7.10
C LYS A 437 -6.23 -42.68 7.67
N ARG A 438 -4.98 -42.23 7.81
CA ARG A 438 -3.88 -42.99 8.42
C ARG A 438 -3.79 -42.82 9.95
N GLY A 439 -4.67 -42.02 10.56
CA GLY A 439 -4.72 -41.82 12.00
C GLY A 439 -3.63 -40.88 12.57
N VAL A 440 -3.00 -40.06 11.73
CA VAL A 440 -1.95 -39.12 12.16
C VAL A 440 -2.58 -37.79 12.61
N PRO A 441 -2.44 -37.40 13.90
CA PRO A 441 -2.87 -36.09 14.37
C PRO A 441 -1.99 -34.99 13.75
N HIS A 442 -2.61 -33.97 13.19
CA HIS A 442 -1.90 -32.89 12.51
C HIS A 442 -2.67 -31.57 12.58
N ASN A 443 -1.96 -30.47 12.40
CA ASN A 443 -2.52 -29.13 12.26
C ASN A 443 -2.38 -28.63 10.82
N VAL A 444 -3.32 -27.80 10.36
CA VAL A 444 -3.29 -27.19 9.02
C VAL A 444 -3.32 -25.68 9.15
N LEU A 445 -2.37 -25.01 8.49
CA LEU A 445 -2.22 -23.56 8.49
C LEU A 445 -2.46 -23.03 7.07
N ASN A 446 -3.36 -22.05 6.97
CA ASN A 446 -3.89 -21.57 5.69
C ASN A 446 -3.65 -20.06 5.48
N ALA A 447 -2.78 -19.43 6.26
CA ALA A 447 -2.48 -18.00 6.23
C ALA A 447 -3.73 -17.11 6.40
N LYS A 448 -4.64 -17.51 7.30
CA LYS A 448 -5.88 -16.75 7.59
C LYS A 448 -5.92 -16.16 8.98
N PHE A 449 -5.36 -16.87 9.96
CA PHE A 449 -5.42 -16.46 11.37
C PHE A 449 -4.02 -16.43 11.96
N HIS A 450 -3.23 -15.42 11.59
CA HIS A 450 -1.79 -15.35 11.89
C HIS A 450 -1.45 -15.60 13.36
N GLU A 451 -2.22 -15.06 14.32
CA GLU A 451 -1.99 -15.27 15.75
C GLU A 451 -2.14 -16.74 16.17
N LYS A 452 -3.24 -17.41 15.74
CA LYS A 452 -3.46 -18.83 16.04
C LYS A 452 -2.43 -19.71 15.35
N GLU A 453 -2.07 -19.35 14.12
CA GLU A 453 -1.07 -20.08 13.35
C GLU A 453 0.32 -19.99 14.00
N ALA A 454 0.68 -18.81 14.51
CA ALA A 454 1.92 -18.62 15.27
C ALA A 454 1.94 -19.47 16.56
N GLN A 455 0.83 -19.56 17.29
CA GLN A 455 0.71 -20.43 18.46
C GLN A 455 0.92 -21.91 18.10
N ILE A 456 0.36 -22.37 16.98
CA ILE A 456 0.56 -23.74 16.49
C ILE A 456 2.03 -23.97 16.09
N ILE A 457 2.64 -23.02 15.38
CA ILE A 457 4.03 -23.11 14.93
C ILE A 457 5.01 -23.09 16.10
N ALA A 458 4.71 -22.32 17.15
CA ALA A 458 5.49 -22.30 18.38
C ALA A 458 5.56 -23.69 19.02
N GLU A 459 4.53 -24.52 18.86
CA GLU A 459 4.48 -25.89 19.39
C GLU A 459 4.92 -26.96 18.37
N ALA A 460 5.13 -26.59 17.10
CA ALA A 460 5.40 -27.53 16.00
C ALA A 460 6.71 -28.34 16.15
N GLY A 461 7.63 -27.87 16.99
CA GLY A 461 8.90 -28.53 17.28
C GLY A 461 8.82 -29.61 18.37
N ARG A 462 7.65 -29.91 18.93
CA ARG A 462 7.48 -30.94 19.96
C ARG A 462 7.48 -32.37 19.40
N PRO A 463 7.88 -33.38 20.20
CA PRO A 463 7.88 -34.78 19.78
C PRO A 463 6.58 -35.22 19.10
N GLY A 464 6.71 -35.85 17.92
CA GLY A 464 5.59 -36.40 17.14
C GLY A 464 4.65 -35.38 16.52
N THR A 465 4.93 -34.08 16.58
CA THR A 465 4.01 -33.06 16.03
C THR A 465 4.08 -33.00 14.51
N VAL A 466 2.93 -33.03 13.84
CA VAL A 466 2.83 -32.88 12.38
C VAL A 466 2.07 -31.60 12.05
N THR A 467 2.69 -30.73 11.24
CA THR A 467 2.12 -29.44 10.86
C THR A 467 2.16 -29.28 9.34
N VAL A 468 1.01 -29.00 8.73
CA VAL A 468 0.86 -28.70 7.30
C VAL A 468 0.73 -27.18 7.15
N ALA A 469 1.64 -26.56 6.42
CA ALA A 469 1.67 -25.12 6.16
C ALA A 469 1.45 -24.84 4.67
N THR A 470 0.44 -24.04 4.36
CA THR A 470 0.19 -23.56 3.00
C THR A 470 1.08 -22.37 2.69
N ASN A 471 1.84 -22.42 1.60
CA ASN A 471 2.85 -21.46 1.19
C ASN A 471 3.81 -21.14 2.35
N MET A 472 3.78 -19.90 2.84
CA MET A 472 4.61 -19.42 3.94
C MET A 472 3.81 -19.23 5.23
N ALA A 473 2.67 -19.90 5.40
CA ALA A 473 1.90 -19.85 6.65
C ALA A 473 2.78 -20.17 7.86
N GLY A 474 2.61 -19.42 8.96
CA GLY A 474 3.51 -19.51 10.10
C GLY A 474 4.82 -18.72 9.96
N ARG A 475 4.90 -17.80 8.98
CA ARG A 475 6.04 -16.90 8.83
C ARG A 475 6.30 -16.06 10.09
N GLY A 476 7.56 -15.67 10.28
CA GLY A 476 7.99 -14.84 11.42
C GLY A 476 7.97 -15.57 12.77
N THR A 477 7.48 -16.81 12.83
CA THR A 477 7.51 -17.62 14.04
C THR A 477 8.55 -18.74 13.93
N ASP A 478 9.37 -18.83 14.97
CA ASP A 478 10.49 -19.75 15.03
C ASP A 478 10.07 -21.11 15.57
N ILE A 479 10.33 -22.18 14.80
CA ILE A 479 10.14 -23.57 15.24
C ILE A 479 11.38 -23.99 16.01
N VAL A 480 11.28 -23.92 17.33
CA VAL A 480 12.33 -24.37 18.25
C VAL A 480 12.06 -25.82 18.64
N LEU A 481 13.09 -26.67 18.66
CA LEU A 481 12.93 -28.07 19.09
C LEU A 481 12.44 -28.11 20.54
N GLY A 482 11.38 -28.88 20.80
CA GLY A 482 10.69 -28.93 22.10
C GLY A 482 9.65 -27.83 22.34
N GLY A 483 9.52 -26.86 21.43
CA GLY A 483 8.57 -25.74 21.51
C GLY A 483 9.26 -24.39 21.75
N ASN A 484 8.69 -23.29 21.25
CA ASN A 484 9.25 -21.94 21.37
C ASN A 484 8.97 -21.35 22.77
N PRO A 485 9.97 -21.23 23.66
CA PRO A 485 9.73 -20.89 25.05
C PRO A 485 9.20 -19.47 25.23
N ASP A 486 9.60 -18.52 24.39
CA ASP A 486 9.21 -17.11 24.53
C ASP A 486 7.73 -16.93 24.18
N ILE A 487 7.27 -17.51 23.06
CA ILE A 487 5.88 -17.40 22.60
C ILE A 487 4.93 -18.19 23.50
N ILE A 488 5.36 -19.38 23.95
CA ILE A 488 4.57 -20.18 24.90
C ILE A 488 4.42 -19.41 26.22
N THR A 489 5.48 -18.76 26.69
CA THR A 489 5.44 -17.94 27.91
C THR A 489 4.52 -16.73 27.74
N ASP A 490 4.66 -15.97 26.65
CA ASP A 490 3.78 -14.83 26.34
C ASP A 490 2.30 -15.26 26.29
N THR A 491 2.00 -16.36 25.60
CA THR A 491 0.65 -16.90 25.49
C THR A 491 0.07 -17.25 26.87
N LEU A 492 0.86 -17.87 27.76
CA LEU A 492 0.43 -18.22 29.12
C LEU A 492 0.16 -16.99 29.99
N LEU A 493 0.96 -15.93 29.85
CA LEU A 493 0.76 -14.69 30.61
C LEU A 493 -0.45 -13.91 30.09
N ARG A 494 -0.66 -13.86 28.77
CA ARG A 494 -1.87 -13.25 28.18
C ARG A 494 -3.14 -13.96 28.59
N GLN A 495 -3.12 -15.30 28.72
CA GLN A 495 -4.25 -16.06 29.27
C GLN A 495 -4.57 -15.71 30.73
N GLN A 496 -3.61 -15.13 31.47
CA GLN A 496 -3.80 -14.63 32.83
C GLN A 496 -4.25 -13.15 32.84
N GLY A 497 -4.41 -12.51 31.67
CA GLY A 497 -4.79 -11.11 31.53
C GLY A 497 -3.61 -10.13 31.63
N LEU A 498 -2.37 -10.62 31.56
CA LEU A 498 -1.16 -9.77 31.57
C LEU A 498 -0.79 -9.35 30.14
N ASP A 499 -0.35 -8.11 29.98
CA ASP A 499 -0.05 -7.52 28.68
C ASP A 499 1.19 -6.59 28.77
N PRO A 500 2.15 -6.69 27.83
CA PRO A 500 3.42 -5.96 27.90
C PRO A 500 3.28 -4.44 27.71
N VAL A 501 2.13 -3.95 27.27
CA VAL A 501 1.85 -2.52 27.08
C VAL A 501 0.93 -1.99 28.19
N ASN A 502 -0.16 -2.71 28.48
CA ASN A 502 -1.17 -2.26 29.43
C ASN A 502 -0.83 -2.58 30.89
N THR A 503 -0.10 -3.66 31.16
CA THR A 503 0.33 -4.08 32.51
C THR A 503 1.83 -4.42 32.55
N PRO A 504 2.72 -3.47 32.16
CA PRO A 504 4.13 -3.76 31.89
C PRO A 504 4.91 -4.27 33.11
N GLU A 505 4.69 -3.68 34.30
CA GLU A 505 5.38 -4.08 35.53
C GLU A 505 4.98 -5.49 35.98
N GLU A 506 3.67 -5.79 35.97
CA GLU A 506 3.14 -7.11 36.34
C GLU A 506 3.56 -8.19 35.35
N TYR A 507 3.51 -7.88 34.05
CA TYR A 507 3.99 -8.76 32.99
C TYR A 507 5.47 -9.10 33.18
N GLN A 508 6.32 -8.09 33.41
CA GLN A 508 7.76 -8.29 33.58
C GLN A 508 8.10 -9.08 34.85
N ALA A 509 7.38 -8.84 35.95
CA ALA A 509 7.58 -9.58 37.20
C ALA A 509 7.23 -11.08 37.08
N ASN A 510 6.19 -11.41 36.31
CA ASN A 510 5.75 -12.79 36.11
C ASN A 510 6.50 -13.51 34.96
N TRP A 511 7.08 -12.75 34.02
CA TRP A 511 7.81 -13.27 32.86
C TRP A 511 8.89 -14.27 33.24
N PHE A 512 9.77 -13.92 34.18
CA PHE A 512 10.92 -14.76 34.53
C PHE A 512 10.50 -16.10 35.14
N HIS A 513 9.54 -16.09 36.07
CA HIS A 513 9.05 -17.30 36.71
C HIS A 513 8.34 -18.24 35.73
N ALA A 514 7.53 -17.68 34.82
CA ALA A 514 6.85 -18.45 33.80
C ALA A 514 7.86 -19.02 32.77
N LEU A 515 8.82 -18.21 32.32
CA LEU A 515 9.84 -18.60 31.35
C LEU A 515 10.72 -19.74 31.86
N GLU A 516 11.13 -19.71 33.13
CA GLU A 516 11.95 -20.78 33.73
C GLU A 516 11.21 -22.13 33.71
N LYS A 517 9.92 -22.13 34.05
CA LYS A 517 9.08 -23.33 34.02
C LYS A 517 8.91 -23.87 32.60
N VAL A 518 8.66 -23.00 31.62
CA VAL A 518 8.50 -23.38 30.21
C VAL A 518 9.82 -23.89 29.64
N LYS A 519 10.94 -23.19 29.86
CA LYS A 519 12.28 -23.60 29.40
C LYS A 519 12.66 -25.00 29.88
N LYS A 520 12.29 -25.36 31.12
CA LYS A 520 12.55 -26.71 31.64
C LYS A 520 11.80 -27.78 30.84
N GLN A 521 10.50 -27.58 30.58
CA GLN A 521 9.71 -28.52 29.77
C GLN A 521 10.22 -28.60 28.33
N VAL A 522 10.50 -27.45 27.72
CA VAL A 522 11.03 -27.37 26.34
C VAL A 522 12.36 -28.11 26.25
N ALA A 523 13.26 -27.97 27.22
CA ALA A 523 14.53 -28.66 27.22
C ALA A 523 14.38 -30.19 27.28
N GLU A 524 13.44 -30.71 28.09
CA GLU A 524 13.14 -32.15 28.15
C GLU A 524 12.60 -32.66 26.80
N ASP A 525 11.65 -31.94 26.19
CA ASP A 525 11.08 -32.28 24.88
C ASP A 525 12.14 -32.16 23.76
N ALA A 526 13.02 -31.16 23.83
CA ALA A 526 14.04 -30.89 22.83
C ALA A 526 15.07 -32.02 22.70
N GLU A 527 15.49 -32.63 23.80
CA GLU A 527 16.43 -33.76 23.76
C GLU A 527 15.81 -34.97 23.07
N ALA A 528 14.54 -35.30 23.36
CA ALA A 528 13.82 -36.35 22.67
C ALA A 528 13.70 -36.11 21.15
N VAL A 529 13.49 -34.85 20.76
CA VAL A 529 13.41 -34.46 19.34
C VAL A 529 14.76 -34.54 18.64
N LYS A 530 15.85 -34.14 19.31
CA LYS A 530 17.21 -34.26 18.75
C LYS A 530 17.59 -35.72 18.54
N ASP A 531 17.27 -36.59 19.50
CA ASP A 531 17.50 -38.04 19.38
C ASP A 531 16.69 -38.66 18.22
N ALA A 532 15.49 -38.13 17.94
CA ALA A 532 14.66 -38.50 16.80
C ALA A 532 15.14 -37.91 15.45
N GLY A 533 16.25 -37.16 15.42
CA GLY A 533 16.84 -36.58 14.21
C GLY A 533 16.51 -35.11 13.95
N GLY A 534 15.87 -34.42 14.91
CA GLY A 534 15.50 -33.00 14.80
C GLY A 534 14.26 -32.76 13.92
N LEU A 535 14.00 -31.51 13.56
CA LEU A 535 12.85 -31.16 12.71
C LEU A 535 13.02 -31.69 11.28
N TYR A 536 12.04 -32.42 10.78
CA TYR A 536 11.97 -32.81 9.37
C TYR A 536 11.10 -31.83 8.57
N VAL A 537 11.63 -31.28 7.49
CA VAL A 537 10.90 -30.39 6.60
C VAL A 537 10.65 -31.08 5.26
N LEU A 538 9.39 -31.18 4.88
CA LEU A 538 8.95 -31.81 3.64
C LEU A 538 8.27 -30.77 2.74
N GLY A 539 8.81 -30.54 1.54
CA GLY A 539 8.14 -29.76 0.50
C GLY A 539 7.34 -30.65 -0.44
N THR A 540 6.06 -30.36 -0.68
CA THR A 540 5.22 -31.20 -1.56
C THR A 540 5.23 -30.78 -3.03
N GLU A 541 5.79 -29.60 -3.33
CA GLU A 541 5.96 -29.02 -4.67
C GLU A 541 7.14 -28.02 -4.63
N ARG A 542 7.56 -27.53 -5.81
CA ARG A 542 8.48 -26.38 -5.91
C ARG A 542 7.67 -25.08 -5.95
N HIS A 543 8.15 -24.06 -5.26
CA HIS A 543 7.59 -22.71 -5.36
C HIS A 543 8.07 -22.00 -6.64
N ASP A 544 7.48 -20.84 -6.92
CA ASP A 544 7.83 -19.99 -8.07
C ASP A 544 9.30 -19.54 -8.06
N SER A 545 9.96 -19.54 -6.90
CA SER A 545 11.39 -19.28 -6.76
C SER A 545 12.09 -20.28 -5.85
N ARG A 546 13.38 -20.52 -6.14
CA ARG A 546 14.25 -21.37 -5.33
C ARG A 546 14.50 -20.75 -3.95
N ARG A 547 14.36 -19.43 -3.84
CA ARG A 547 14.50 -18.69 -2.59
C ARG A 547 13.45 -19.12 -1.57
N ILE A 548 12.18 -19.15 -1.96
CA ILE A 548 11.08 -19.59 -1.09
C ILE A 548 11.26 -21.06 -0.68
N ASP A 549 11.71 -21.93 -1.59
CA ASP A 549 12.04 -23.31 -1.25
C ASP A 549 13.15 -23.39 -0.17
N ASN A 550 14.18 -22.56 -0.28
CA ASN A 550 15.26 -22.51 0.70
C ASN A 550 14.81 -21.93 2.05
N GLN A 551 13.85 -21.00 2.06
CA GLN A 551 13.24 -20.52 3.30
C GLN A 551 12.49 -21.64 4.02
N LEU A 552 11.73 -22.47 3.28
CA LEU A 552 11.07 -23.65 3.84
C LEU A 552 12.10 -24.61 4.45
N ARG A 553 13.16 -24.97 3.72
CA ARG A 553 14.27 -25.80 4.26
C ARG A 553 14.90 -25.18 5.50
N GLY A 554 15.08 -23.86 5.49
CA GLY A 554 15.59 -23.04 6.58
C GLY A 554 14.77 -23.08 7.87
N ARG A 555 13.55 -23.64 7.84
CA ARG A 555 12.78 -23.88 9.06
C ARG A 555 13.42 -24.94 9.97
N SER A 556 14.22 -25.86 9.41
CA SER A 556 14.95 -26.91 10.14
C SER A 556 16.44 -26.59 10.32
N GLY A 557 17.07 -27.23 11.31
CA GLY A 557 18.51 -27.20 11.58
C GLY A 557 19.04 -25.85 12.06
N ARG A 558 18.25 -25.16 12.89
CA ARG A 558 18.56 -23.82 13.41
C ARG A 558 19.56 -23.88 14.54
N GLN A 559 20.39 -22.85 14.73
CA GLN A 559 21.41 -22.80 15.80
C GLN A 559 22.24 -24.10 15.92
N GLY A 560 22.56 -24.73 14.78
CA GLY A 560 23.34 -25.98 14.74
C GLY A 560 22.60 -27.23 15.23
N ASP A 561 21.26 -27.18 15.33
CA ASP A 561 20.44 -28.34 15.64
C ASP A 561 20.49 -29.39 14.52
N PRO A 562 20.29 -30.68 14.85
CA PRO A 562 20.04 -31.70 13.84
C PRO A 562 18.73 -31.41 13.11
N GLY A 563 18.65 -31.90 11.87
CA GLY A 563 17.45 -31.75 11.07
C GLY A 563 17.64 -32.27 9.66
N GLU A 564 16.52 -32.50 8.98
CA GLU A 564 16.51 -33.04 7.64
C GLU A 564 15.49 -32.25 6.78
N SER A 565 15.78 -32.09 5.49
CA SER A 565 14.81 -31.54 4.53
C SER A 565 14.75 -32.36 3.25
N ARG A 566 13.57 -32.50 2.65
CA ARG A 566 13.35 -33.20 1.37
C ARG A 566 12.18 -32.59 0.60
N PHE A 567 12.26 -32.62 -0.73
CA PHE A 567 11.16 -32.23 -1.61
C PHE A 567 10.63 -33.45 -2.36
N TYR A 568 9.31 -33.57 -2.41
CA TYR A 568 8.55 -34.57 -3.16
C TYR A 568 7.86 -33.84 -4.31
N LEU A 569 8.15 -34.22 -5.55
CA LEU A 569 7.70 -33.52 -6.75
C LEU A 569 6.97 -34.49 -7.66
N SER A 570 6.13 -33.98 -8.57
CA SER A 570 5.54 -34.77 -9.64
C SER A 570 5.55 -34.05 -10.99
N LEU A 571 5.52 -34.82 -12.08
CA LEU A 571 5.35 -34.25 -13.43
C LEU A 571 3.98 -33.58 -13.63
N GLY A 572 3.02 -33.90 -12.74
CA GLY A 572 1.69 -33.30 -12.71
C GLY A 572 1.59 -32.02 -11.88
N ASP A 573 2.64 -31.59 -11.16
CA ASP A 573 2.59 -30.40 -10.30
C ASP A 573 2.33 -29.11 -11.12
N GLU A 574 1.82 -28.05 -10.48
CA GLU A 574 1.43 -26.81 -11.16
C GLU A 574 2.59 -26.20 -11.96
N LEU A 575 3.78 -26.12 -11.35
CA LEU A 575 4.99 -25.64 -12.03
C LEU A 575 5.27 -26.45 -13.29
N MET A 576 5.12 -27.78 -13.24
CA MET A 576 5.37 -28.65 -14.40
C MET A 576 4.29 -28.56 -15.46
N ARG A 577 3.03 -28.30 -15.08
CA ARG A 577 1.90 -28.09 -16.02
C ARG A 577 2.02 -26.79 -16.79
N ARG A 578 2.56 -25.73 -16.18
CA ARG A 578 2.85 -24.45 -16.89
C ARG A 578 3.89 -24.64 -18.00
N PHE A 579 4.69 -25.71 -17.93
CA PHE A 579 5.69 -26.08 -18.94
C PHE A 579 5.38 -27.48 -19.52
N ASN A 580 6.34 -28.09 -20.23
CA ASN A 580 6.15 -29.33 -20.98
C ASN A 580 5.97 -30.62 -20.12
N GLY A 581 5.35 -30.55 -18.93
CA GLY A 581 5.14 -31.68 -18.02
C GLY A 581 4.39 -32.86 -18.65
N ALA A 582 3.32 -32.58 -19.40
CA ALA A 582 2.52 -33.62 -20.08
C ALA A 582 3.31 -34.38 -21.17
N ALA A 583 4.25 -33.71 -21.86
CA ALA A 583 5.09 -34.36 -22.85
C ALA A 583 6.11 -35.31 -22.19
N LEU A 584 6.68 -34.89 -21.06
CA LEU A 584 7.58 -35.72 -20.24
C LEU A 584 6.85 -36.92 -19.65
N GLU A 585 5.65 -36.73 -19.11
CA GLU A 585 4.82 -37.82 -18.58
C GLU A 585 4.47 -38.86 -19.65
N SER A 586 4.13 -38.41 -20.87
CA SER A 586 3.86 -39.30 -22.00
C SER A 586 5.08 -40.13 -22.41
N ILE A 587 6.28 -39.53 -22.40
CA ILE A 587 7.54 -40.25 -22.65
C ILE A 587 7.79 -41.30 -21.57
N MET A 588 7.60 -40.96 -20.29
CA MET A 588 7.82 -41.89 -19.17
C MET A 588 6.82 -43.05 -19.19
N THR A 589 5.57 -42.79 -19.57
CA THR A 589 4.55 -43.84 -19.75
C THR A 589 4.96 -44.82 -20.85
N ARG A 590 5.52 -44.34 -21.96
CA ARG A 590 6.02 -45.19 -23.05
C ARG A 590 7.23 -46.04 -22.66
N LEU A 591 7.97 -45.63 -21.63
CA LEU A 591 9.13 -46.35 -21.08
C LEU A 591 8.73 -47.39 -20.02
N ASN A 592 7.42 -47.60 -19.77
CA ASN A 592 6.88 -48.55 -18.78
C ASN A 592 7.44 -48.36 -17.35
N LEU A 593 7.74 -47.12 -16.96
CA LEU A 593 8.12 -46.83 -15.57
C LEU A 593 6.87 -46.90 -14.67
N PRO A 594 6.90 -47.68 -13.57
CA PRO A 594 5.82 -47.68 -12.58
C PRO A 594 5.60 -46.29 -11.96
N ASP A 595 4.36 -45.99 -11.57
CA ASP A 595 4.00 -44.66 -11.05
C ASP A 595 4.58 -44.38 -9.66
N ASP A 596 4.82 -45.42 -8.86
CA ASP A 596 5.30 -45.40 -7.48
C ASP A 596 6.84 -45.39 -7.34
N VAL A 597 7.57 -45.52 -8.44
CA VAL A 597 9.04 -45.53 -8.44
C VAL A 597 9.58 -44.11 -8.68
N PRO A 598 10.43 -43.58 -7.78
CA PRO A 598 11.08 -42.28 -7.99
C PRO A 598 11.91 -42.22 -9.27
N ILE A 599 11.79 -41.11 -9.99
CA ILE A 599 12.48 -40.85 -11.26
C ILE A 599 13.85 -40.24 -10.98
N GLU A 600 14.90 -41.06 -11.02
CA GLU A 600 16.29 -40.60 -10.94
C GLU A 600 16.88 -40.30 -12.32
N ALA A 601 16.32 -39.31 -13.01
CA ALA A 601 16.79 -38.90 -14.34
C ALA A 601 17.30 -37.46 -14.36
N LYS A 602 18.59 -37.26 -14.67
CA LYS A 602 19.22 -35.92 -14.79
C LYS A 602 18.47 -34.98 -15.72
N MET A 603 17.84 -35.51 -16.77
CA MET A 603 17.02 -34.74 -17.71
C MET A 603 15.82 -34.10 -17.00
N VAL A 604 15.13 -34.85 -16.13
CA VAL A 604 13.92 -34.39 -15.42
C VAL A 604 14.29 -33.36 -14.37
N SER A 605 15.33 -33.59 -13.57
CA SER A 605 15.82 -32.59 -12.60
C SER A 605 16.23 -31.28 -13.30
N LYS A 606 16.85 -31.36 -14.48
CA LYS A 606 17.21 -30.18 -15.28
C LYS A 606 15.97 -29.46 -15.81
N ALA A 607 14.92 -30.19 -16.21
CA ALA A 607 13.66 -29.62 -16.67
C ALA A 607 12.95 -28.85 -15.54
N ILE A 608 12.87 -29.42 -14.33
CA ILE A 608 12.29 -28.76 -13.15
C ILE A 608 13.05 -27.48 -12.82
N LYS A 609 14.39 -27.55 -12.75
CA LYS A 609 15.22 -26.37 -12.52
C LYS A 609 15.00 -25.29 -13.59
N SER A 610 14.91 -25.69 -14.85
CA SER A 610 14.66 -24.76 -15.96
C SER A 610 13.28 -24.11 -15.89
N ALA A 611 12.24 -24.85 -15.49
CA ALA A 611 10.90 -24.33 -15.31
C ALA A 611 10.88 -23.26 -14.20
N GLN A 612 11.47 -23.56 -13.05
CA GLN A 612 11.57 -22.61 -11.94
C GLN A 612 12.32 -21.33 -12.34
N THR A 613 13.50 -21.45 -12.99
CA THR A 613 14.26 -20.28 -13.45
C THR A 613 13.51 -19.44 -14.49
N GLN A 614 12.67 -20.05 -15.35
CA GLN A 614 11.84 -19.29 -16.29
C GLN A 614 10.75 -18.49 -15.57
N VAL A 615 10.15 -19.03 -14.52
CA VAL A 615 9.18 -18.30 -13.67
C VAL A 615 9.86 -17.16 -12.92
N GLU A 616 11.04 -17.39 -12.35
CA GLU A 616 11.86 -16.34 -11.71
C GLU A 616 12.15 -15.18 -12.68
N GLN A 617 12.62 -15.48 -13.90
CA GLN A 617 12.89 -14.46 -14.91
C GLN A 617 11.61 -13.72 -15.34
N GLN A 618 10.49 -14.43 -15.49
CA GLN A 618 9.21 -13.81 -15.82
C GLN A 618 8.77 -12.82 -14.73
N ASN A 619 8.86 -13.22 -13.46
CA ASN A 619 8.54 -12.36 -12.32
C ASN A 619 9.47 -11.13 -12.25
N PHE A 620 10.76 -11.31 -12.51
CA PHE A 620 11.73 -10.21 -12.61
C PHE A 620 11.35 -9.20 -13.71
N GLU A 621 11.01 -9.66 -14.92
CA GLU A 621 10.60 -8.77 -16.00
C GLU A 621 9.27 -8.06 -15.69
N ILE A 622 8.32 -8.71 -15.02
CA ILE A 622 7.08 -8.07 -14.56
C ILE A 622 7.42 -6.89 -13.63
N ARG A 623 8.23 -7.10 -12.59
CA ARG A 623 8.63 -6.04 -11.65
C ARG A 623 9.36 -4.91 -12.33
N LYS A 624 10.32 -5.25 -13.19
CA LYS A 624 11.09 -4.27 -13.95
C LYS A 624 10.19 -3.41 -14.82
N ASN A 625 9.18 -3.99 -15.46
CA ASN A 625 8.21 -3.24 -16.25
C ASN A 625 7.33 -2.36 -15.36
N VAL A 626 6.80 -2.89 -14.25
CA VAL A 626 6.01 -2.10 -13.28
C VAL A 626 6.77 -0.87 -12.81
N LEU A 627 8.04 -1.03 -12.42
CA LEU A 627 8.90 0.08 -12.01
C LEU A 627 9.13 1.09 -13.15
N LYS A 628 9.45 0.63 -14.37
CA LYS A 628 9.72 1.52 -15.52
C LYS A 628 8.55 2.45 -15.84
N TYR A 629 7.32 1.94 -15.83
CA TYR A 629 6.14 2.77 -16.07
C TYR A 629 5.90 3.71 -14.88
N ASP A 630 6.10 3.24 -13.65
CA ASP A 630 5.95 4.10 -12.46
C ASP A 630 7.05 5.17 -12.36
N GLU A 631 8.25 4.98 -12.91
CA GLU A 631 9.29 6.03 -12.92
C GLU A 631 8.83 7.31 -13.63
N VAL A 632 8.04 7.17 -14.70
CA VAL A 632 7.45 8.31 -15.43
C VAL A 632 6.44 9.02 -14.54
N MET A 633 5.52 8.27 -13.94
CA MET A 633 4.51 8.81 -13.03
C MET A 633 5.13 9.37 -11.75
N ASN A 634 6.23 8.81 -11.27
CA ASN A 634 6.89 9.24 -10.04
C ASN A 634 7.53 10.62 -10.20
N GLN A 635 8.12 10.92 -11.36
CA GLN A 635 8.64 12.26 -11.66
C GLN A 635 7.52 13.32 -11.62
N GLN A 636 6.40 13.02 -12.28
CA GLN A 636 5.23 13.91 -12.30
C GLN A 636 4.63 14.08 -10.90
N ARG A 637 4.47 12.97 -10.18
CA ARG A 637 3.91 12.94 -8.82
C ARG A 637 4.76 13.72 -7.83
N THR A 638 6.08 13.62 -7.91
CA THR A 638 6.99 14.36 -7.02
C THR A 638 6.74 15.86 -7.14
N ILE A 639 6.66 16.38 -8.37
CA ILE A 639 6.37 17.80 -8.63
C ILE A 639 5.01 18.19 -8.03
N ILE A 640 3.97 17.40 -8.29
CA ILE A 640 2.61 17.68 -7.82
C ILE A 640 2.50 17.60 -6.30
N TYR A 641 3.18 16.64 -5.66
CA TYR A 641 3.16 16.47 -4.20
C TYR A 641 3.97 17.56 -3.50
N ASP A 642 5.10 17.99 -4.07
CA ASP A 642 5.87 19.12 -3.54
C ASP A 642 5.06 20.41 -3.58
N GLU A 643 4.42 20.71 -4.71
CA GLU A 643 3.51 21.85 -4.89
C GLU A 643 2.35 21.81 -3.88
N ARG A 644 1.70 20.64 -3.75
CA ARG A 644 0.62 20.40 -2.80
C ARG A 644 1.07 20.63 -1.35
N ASN A 645 2.26 20.16 -1.00
CA ASN A 645 2.81 20.33 0.34
C ASN A 645 3.15 21.79 0.67
N GLN A 646 3.63 22.58 -0.30
CA GLN A 646 3.85 24.03 -0.13
C GLN A 646 2.52 24.74 0.15
N ILE A 647 1.48 24.43 -0.62
CA ILE A 647 0.13 24.98 -0.42
C ILE A 647 -0.42 24.60 0.96
N LEU A 648 -0.31 23.34 1.36
CA LEU A 648 -0.80 22.85 2.65
C LEU A 648 -0.07 23.48 3.84
N ARG A 649 1.25 23.70 3.74
CA ARG A 649 2.06 24.34 4.79
C ARG A 649 1.70 25.80 5.06
N GLY A 650 0.83 26.39 4.24
CA GLY A 650 0.42 27.77 4.39
C GLY A 650 1.47 28.75 3.88
N GLU A 651 2.33 28.31 2.95
CA GLU A 651 3.29 29.20 2.27
C GLU A 651 2.55 30.31 1.53
N ASP A 652 3.27 31.40 1.27
CA ASP A 652 2.74 32.55 0.54
C ASP A 652 2.79 32.26 -0.96
N MET A 653 1.60 32.22 -1.57
CA MET A 653 1.42 31.85 -2.98
C MET A 653 1.36 33.08 -3.90
N GLU A 654 1.51 34.30 -3.39
CA GLU A 654 1.35 35.53 -4.17
C GLU A 654 2.21 35.55 -5.43
N GLY A 655 3.52 35.39 -5.27
CA GLY A 655 4.46 35.45 -6.38
C GLY A 655 4.18 34.38 -7.43
N GLN A 656 3.69 33.22 -7.00
CA GLN A 656 3.31 32.15 -7.90
C GLN A 656 2.02 32.45 -8.66
N VAL A 657 0.99 32.98 -7.98
CA VAL A 657 -0.27 33.39 -8.62
C VAL A 657 -0.01 34.50 -9.64
N GLN A 658 0.80 35.51 -9.31
CA GLN A 658 1.20 36.56 -10.25
C GLN A 658 1.95 36.00 -11.47
N SER A 659 2.82 35.02 -11.26
CA SER A 659 3.49 34.31 -12.36
C SER A 659 2.47 33.54 -13.22
N MET A 660 1.48 32.87 -12.62
CA MET A 660 0.42 32.18 -13.37
C MET A 660 -0.41 33.13 -14.20
N ILE A 661 -0.79 34.30 -13.65
CA ILE A 661 -1.50 35.35 -14.39
C ILE A 661 -0.66 35.78 -15.60
N THR A 662 0.63 36.04 -15.37
CA THR A 662 1.56 36.45 -16.42
C THR A 662 1.67 35.40 -17.53
N ASP A 663 1.85 34.13 -17.16
CA ASP A 663 1.96 33.02 -18.10
C ASP A 663 0.68 32.84 -18.93
N VAL A 664 -0.49 32.87 -18.29
CA VAL A 664 -1.79 32.66 -18.96
C VAL A 664 -2.07 33.81 -19.93
N VAL A 665 -1.93 35.07 -19.50
CA VAL A 665 -2.15 36.22 -20.37
C VAL A 665 -1.16 36.22 -21.54
N THR A 666 0.11 35.89 -21.29
CA THR A 666 1.14 35.75 -22.34
C THR A 666 0.75 34.68 -23.36
N ALA A 667 0.31 33.50 -22.92
CA ALA A 667 -0.10 32.42 -23.82
C ALA A 667 -1.29 32.80 -24.71
N TYR A 668 -2.27 33.52 -24.15
CA TYR A 668 -3.42 34.02 -24.91
C TYR A 668 -3.03 35.07 -25.97
N VAL A 669 -2.16 36.02 -25.61
CA VAL A 669 -1.64 37.03 -26.55
C VAL A 669 -0.81 36.34 -27.64
N ASP A 670 0.04 35.37 -27.28
CA ASP A 670 0.88 34.64 -28.23
C ASP A 670 0.05 33.84 -29.22
N GLY A 671 -0.98 33.13 -28.74
CA GLY A 671 -1.90 32.39 -29.60
C GLY A 671 -2.68 33.29 -30.57
N ALA A 672 -3.04 34.51 -30.14
CA ALA A 672 -3.76 35.48 -30.97
C ALA A 672 -2.85 36.25 -31.94
N THR A 673 -1.54 36.31 -31.68
CA THR A 673 -0.57 37.10 -32.44
C THR A 673 0.46 36.24 -33.21
N ALA A 674 0.32 34.91 -33.19
CA ALA A 674 1.27 33.96 -33.78
C ALA A 674 1.41 34.05 -35.31
N GLU A 675 0.34 34.39 -36.02
CA GLU A 675 0.30 34.46 -37.48
C GLU A 675 -0.28 35.80 -37.95
N GLY A 676 0.22 36.30 -39.09
CA GLY A 676 -0.28 37.52 -39.73
C GLY A 676 0.41 38.82 -39.30
N TYR A 677 -0.02 39.93 -39.89
CA TYR A 677 0.38 41.27 -39.46
C TYR A 677 -0.62 41.78 -38.40
N VAL A 678 -0.33 42.93 -37.76
CA VAL A 678 -1.19 43.54 -36.71
C VAL A 678 -2.65 43.68 -37.16
N GLU A 679 -2.87 43.90 -38.45
CA GLU A 679 -4.20 44.03 -39.09
C GLU A 679 -4.97 42.69 -39.19
N ASP A 680 -4.27 41.55 -39.10
CA ASP A 680 -4.85 40.21 -39.22
C ASP A 680 -5.16 39.58 -37.85
N TRP A 681 -4.78 40.24 -36.73
CA TRP A 681 -5.02 39.73 -35.38
C TRP A 681 -6.50 39.76 -35.00
N ASP A 682 -7.03 38.63 -34.51
CA ASP A 682 -8.41 38.53 -34.03
C ASP A 682 -8.53 39.02 -32.58
N LEU A 683 -8.49 40.35 -32.41
CA LEU A 683 -8.56 41.00 -31.10
C LEU A 683 -9.93 40.84 -30.44
N ASP A 684 -11.01 40.70 -31.21
CA ASP A 684 -12.35 40.43 -30.68
C ASP A 684 -12.41 39.06 -29.98
N LYS A 685 -11.81 38.04 -30.59
CA LYS A 685 -11.68 36.71 -29.99
C LYS A 685 -10.77 36.72 -28.76
N LEU A 686 -9.63 37.40 -28.83
CA LEU A 686 -8.71 37.56 -27.69
C LEU A 686 -9.40 38.22 -26.49
N TRP A 687 -10.08 39.37 -26.68
CA TRP A 687 -10.79 40.05 -25.60
C TRP A 687 -11.96 39.23 -25.05
N SER A 688 -12.65 38.48 -25.91
CA SER A 688 -13.75 37.62 -25.47
C SER A 688 -13.25 36.49 -24.56
N ALA A 689 -12.07 35.91 -24.85
CA ALA A 689 -11.46 34.90 -24.02
C ALA A 689 -10.87 35.47 -22.72
N LEU A 690 -10.16 36.61 -22.77
CA LEU A 690 -9.62 37.24 -21.57
C LEU A 690 -10.71 37.66 -20.57
N LYS A 691 -11.88 38.12 -21.06
CA LYS A 691 -13.04 38.45 -20.22
C LYS A 691 -13.63 37.25 -19.47
N THR A 692 -13.39 36.02 -19.91
CA THR A 692 -13.79 34.84 -19.13
C THR A 692 -12.85 34.55 -17.97
N LEU A 693 -11.59 35.00 -18.08
CA LEU A 693 -10.57 34.79 -17.07
C LEU A 693 -10.59 35.88 -16.00
N TYR A 694 -10.56 37.15 -16.39
CA TYR A 694 -10.48 38.29 -15.46
C TYR A 694 -11.30 39.50 -15.96
N PRO A 695 -11.64 40.46 -15.07
CA PRO A 695 -12.43 41.62 -15.44
C PRO A 695 -11.58 42.66 -16.20
N VAL A 696 -11.37 42.42 -17.50
CA VAL A 696 -10.61 43.31 -18.40
C VAL A 696 -11.20 44.73 -18.36
N SER A 697 -10.38 45.71 -17.97
CA SER A 697 -10.81 47.11 -17.84
C SER A 697 -10.64 47.89 -19.15
N LEU A 698 -9.75 47.41 -20.02
CA LEU A 698 -9.39 48.03 -21.29
C LEU A 698 -10.33 47.60 -22.44
N ASN A 699 -10.57 48.51 -23.38
CA ASN A 699 -11.24 48.23 -24.63
C ASN A 699 -10.21 48.04 -25.74
N HIS A 700 -10.34 46.98 -26.56
CA HIS A 700 -9.39 46.70 -27.64
C HIS A 700 -9.21 47.89 -28.59
N ARG A 701 -10.28 48.66 -28.83
CA ARG A 701 -10.24 49.85 -29.71
C ARG A 701 -9.40 51.00 -29.15
N ASP A 702 -9.35 51.14 -27.83
CA ASP A 702 -8.57 52.17 -27.17
C ASP A 702 -7.08 51.81 -27.15
N VAL A 703 -6.76 50.50 -27.18
CA VAL A 703 -5.40 49.97 -27.19
C VAL A 703 -4.77 49.99 -28.59
N THR A 704 -5.55 49.72 -29.66
CA THR A 704 -5.06 49.76 -31.06
C THR A 704 -5.00 51.17 -31.66
N GLY A 705 -5.57 52.17 -30.98
CA GLY A 705 -5.67 53.54 -31.50
C GLY A 705 -6.71 53.71 -32.62
N GLU A 706 -7.56 52.71 -32.87
CA GLU A 706 -8.62 52.77 -33.88
C GLU A 706 -9.71 53.78 -33.48
N THR A 707 -9.76 54.90 -34.18
CA THR A 707 -10.92 55.80 -34.21
C THR A 707 -11.68 55.60 -35.54
N GLU A 708 -12.96 55.99 -35.63
CA GLU A 708 -13.86 55.81 -36.81
C GLU A 708 -13.29 56.30 -38.17
N VAL A 709 -12.07 56.88 -38.24
CA VAL A 709 -11.47 57.52 -39.41
C VAL A 709 -9.94 57.26 -39.59
N GLY A 710 -9.29 56.36 -38.83
CA GLY A 710 -7.81 56.19 -38.89
C GLY A 710 -7.31 54.75 -38.97
N GLU A 711 -6.18 54.52 -39.66
CA GLU A 711 -5.45 53.23 -39.69
C GLU A 711 -4.96 52.87 -38.27
N ALA A 712 -5.00 51.57 -37.93
CA ALA A 712 -4.50 51.05 -36.67
C ALA A 712 -3.04 51.50 -36.44
N GLY A 713 -2.71 51.90 -35.22
CA GLY A 713 -1.34 52.30 -34.88
C GLY A 713 -0.35 51.14 -35.06
N GLU A 714 0.96 51.45 -35.09
CA GLU A 714 2.03 50.45 -34.99
C GLU A 714 2.06 49.82 -33.58
N LEU A 715 1.01 49.09 -33.20
CA LEU A 715 0.96 48.34 -31.95
C LEU A 715 1.78 47.06 -32.11
N THR A 716 2.86 46.92 -31.35
CA THR A 716 3.65 45.68 -31.37
C THR A 716 3.02 44.63 -30.44
N ARG A 717 3.38 43.36 -30.65
CA ARG A 717 2.96 42.26 -29.76
C ARG A 717 3.37 42.57 -28.33
N ASP A 718 4.61 43.04 -28.14
CA ASP A 718 5.18 43.28 -26.82
C ASP A 718 4.46 44.44 -26.12
N ASP A 719 4.10 45.50 -26.85
CA ASP A 719 3.29 46.60 -26.30
C ASP A 719 1.88 46.15 -25.89
N LEU A 720 1.25 45.28 -26.69
CA LEU A 720 -0.06 44.70 -26.38
C LEU A 720 0.01 43.80 -25.14
N LEU A 721 1.06 42.96 -25.07
CA LEU A 721 1.29 42.06 -23.95
C LEU A 721 1.51 42.84 -22.66
N ASP A 722 2.44 43.80 -22.64
CA ASP A 722 2.74 44.62 -21.46
C ASP A 722 1.49 45.36 -20.97
N THR A 723 0.70 45.92 -21.90
CA THR A 723 -0.55 46.62 -21.58
C THR A 723 -1.58 45.71 -20.92
N LEU A 724 -1.75 44.48 -21.42
CA LEU A 724 -2.69 43.50 -20.87
C LEU A 724 -2.21 42.89 -19.55
N LEU A 725 -0.89 42.74 -19.37
CA LEU A 725 -0.29 42.30 -18.11
C LEU A 725 -0.49 43.34 -17.01
N ASP A 726 -0.25 44.62 -17.30
CA ASP A 726 -0.49 45.71 -16.36
C ASP A 726 -1.97 45.78 -15.94
N ASP A 727 -2.90 45.59 -16.87
CA ASP A 727 -4.35 45.53 -16.57
C ASP A 727 -4.70 44.33 -15.68
N ALA A 728 -4.17 43.14 -15.99
CA ALA A 728 -4.44 41.92 -15.24
C ALA A 728 -3.89 41.98 -13.80
N HIS A 729 -2.67 42.50 -13.62
CA HIS A 729 -2.07 42.68 -12.29
C HIS A 729 -2.82 43.74 -11.48
N ALA A 730 -3.22 44.85 -12.08
CA ALA A 730 -4.04 45.86 -11.42
C ALA A 730 -5.42 45.31 -11.00
N ALA A 731 -6.05 44.48 -11.86
CA ALA A 731 -7.30 43.81 -11.53
C ALA A 731 -7.14 42.83 -10.36
N TYR A 732 -5.99 42.15 -10.27
CA TYR A 732 -5.69 41.24 -9.17
C TYR A 732 -5.47 41.99 -7.84
N GLU A 733 -4.72 43.10 -7.84
CA GLU A 733 -4.56 43.97 -6.65
C GLU A 733 -5.91 44.54 -6.17
N GLN A 734 -6.78 44.91 -7.11
CA GLN A 734 -8.14 45.36 -6.78
C GLN A 734 -8.97 44.23 -6.16
N ARG A 735 -8.83 43.02 -6.71
CA ARG A 735 -9.52 41.82 -6.21
C ARG A 735 -9.05 41.44 -4.81
N GLU A 736 -7.75 41.48 -4.56
CA GLU A 736 -7.17 41.28 -3.23
C GLU A 736 -7.74 42.30 -2.23
N SER A 737 -7.74 43.58 -2.59
CA SER A 737 -8.31 44.64 -1.75
C SER A 737 -9.80 44.44 -1.44
N GLU A 738 -10.58 43.90 -2.39
CA GLU A 738 -11.99 43.54 -2.19
C GLU A 738 -12.14 42.40 -1.18
N ILE A 739 -11.41 41.30 -1.37
CA ILE A 739 -11.49 40.12 -0.52
C ILE A 739 -11.00 40.41 0.91
N ASP A 740 -9.87 41.11 1.04
CA ASP A 740 -9.33 41.49 2.33
C ASP A 740 -10.22 42.52 3.04
N GLY A 741 -10.85 43.42 2.28
CA GLY A 741 -11.88 44.33 2.80
C GLY A 741 -13.15 43.63 3.31
N MET A 742 -13.49 42.47 2.75
CA MET A 742 -14.66 41.68 3.15
C MET A 742 -14.38 40.78 4.36
N ALA A 743 -13.26 40.05 4.36
CA ALA A 743 -12.99 38.96 5.29
C ALA A 743 -11.80 39.18 6.25
N GLY A 744 -11.04 40.28 6.09
CA GLY A 744 -9.88 40.64 6.90
C GLY A 744 -8.56 40.51 6.14
N GLU A 745 -7.50 41.15 6.65
CA GLU A 745 -6.16 41.15 6.06
C GLU A 745 -5.61 39.71 5.90
N GLY A 746 -5.10 39.37 4.71
CA GLY A 746 -4.57 38.04 4.38
C GLY A 746 -5.62 36.99 3.99
N SER A 747 -6.85 37.42 3.75
CA SER A 747 -7.96 36.57 3.28
C SER A 747 -7.72 36.07 1.86
N MET A 748 -7.15 36.92 1.00
CA MET A 748 -6.81 36.55 -0.37
C MET A 748 -5.81 35.38 -0.42
N ARG A 749 -4.78 35.39 0.43
CA ARG A 749 -3.80 34.29 0.54
C ARG A 749 -4.45 32.96 0.93
N THR A 750 -5.49 33.00 1.76
CA THR A 750 -6.25 31.80 2.14
C THR A 750 -7.11 31.30 0.98
N LEU A 751 -7.73 32.22 0.22
CA LEU A 751 -8.49 31.90 -0.98
C LEU A 751 -7.59 31.26 -2.05
N GLU A 752 -6.39 31.78 -2.25
CA GLU A 752 -5.41 31.25 -3.20
C GLU A 752 -5.07 29.80 -2.91
N ARG A 753 -4.72 29.49 -1.67
CA ARG A 753 -4.41 28.12 -1.27
C ARG A 753 -5.58 27.18 -1.50
N GLN A 754 -6.80 27.59 -1.13
CA GLN A 754 -8.01 26.78 -1.35
C GLN A 754 -8.29 26.53 -2.83
N VAL A 755 -8.17 27.57 -3.67
CA VAL A 755 -8.40 27.46 -5.11
C VAL A 755 -7.32 26.60 -5.76
N LEU A 756 -6.04 26.89 -5.51
CA LEU A 756 -4.91 26.15 -6.08
C LEU A 756 -4.99 24.67 -5.70
N LEU A 757 -5.19 24.35 -4.42
CA LEU A 757 -5.30 22.96 -3.97
C LEU A 757 -6.48 22.24 -4.65
N SER A 758 -7.65 22.88 -4.72
CA SER A 758 -8.84 22.30 -5.33
C SER A 758 -8.68 22.07 -6.84
N VAL A 759 -8.05 23.00 -7.56
CA VAL A 759 -7.83 22.87 -9.00
C VAL A 759 -6.76 21.82 -9.29
N LEU A 760 -5.66 21.84 -8.53
CA LEU A 760 -4.57 20.87 -8.61
C LEU A 760 -5.08 19.44 -8.38
N ASP A 761 -5.80 19.21 -7.28
CA ASP A 761 -6.33 17.89 -6.96
C ASP A 761 -7.31 17.37 -8.02
N ARG A 762 -8.12 18.25 -8.63
CA ARG A 762 -9.03 17.87 -9.71
C ARG A 762 -8.29 17.52 -11.00
N LYS A 763 -7.41 18.41 -11.47
CA LYS A 763 -6.63 18.24 -12.72
C LYS A 763 -5.71 17.03 -12.63
N TRP A 764 -5.05 16.84 -11.49
CA TRP A 764 -4.18 15.69 -11.27
C TRP A 764 -4.97 14.38 -11.33
N ARG A 765 -6.17 14.34 -10.75
CA ARG A 765 -7.03 13.15 -10.78
C ARG A 765 -7.56 12.83 -12.17
N GLU A 766 -7.92 13.85 -12.95
CA GLU A 766 -8.25 13.72 -14.39
C GLU A 766 -7.04 13.17 -15.17
N HIS A 767 -5.84 13.69 -14.90
CA HIS A 767 -4.61 13.20 -15.53
C HIS A 767 -4.28 11.75 -15.18
N LEU A 768 -4.43 11.34 -13.92
CA LEU A 768 -4.24 9.94 -13.52
C LEU A 768 -5.17 8.99 -14.27
N TYR A 769 -6.43 9.38 -14.47
CA TYR A 769 -7.41 8.61 -15.24
C TYR A 769 -6.99 8.43 -16.70
N GLU A 770 -6.55 9.51 -17.36
CA GLU A 770 -6.06 9.43 -18.74
C GLU A 770 -4.74 8.65 -18.84
N MET A 771 -3.86 8.75 -17.84
CA MET A 771 -2.60 8.00 -17.80
C MET A 771 -2.80 6.50 -17.64
N ASP A 772 -3.84 6.07 -16.91
CA ASP A 772 -4.22 4.66 -16.81
C ASP A 772 -4.63 4.11 -18.19
N TYR A 773 -5.47 4.83 -18.94
CA TYR A 773 -5.83 4.43 -20.31
C TYR A 773 -4.64 4.44 -21.27
N LEU A 774 -3.77 5.47 -21.18
CA LEU A 774 -2.58 5.54 -22.00
C LEU A 774 -1.70 4.29 -21.78
N LYS A 775 -1.51 3.90 -20.53
CA LYS A 775 -0.72 2.72 -20.15
C LYS A 775 -1.30 1.43 -20.72
N GLU A 776 -2.63 1.27 -20.74
CA GLU A 776 -3.29 0.11 -21.35
C GLU A 776 -3.16 0.10 -22.90
N GLY A 777 -3.38 1.26 -23.53
CA GLY A 777 -3.39 1.40 -24.99
C GLY A 777 -2.00 1.31 -25.63
N ILE A 778 -0.93 1.69 -24.91
CA ILE A 778 0.43 1.76 -25.46
C ILE A 778 0.97 0.39 -25.90
N GLY A 779 0.50 -0.70 -25.28
CA GLY A 779 0.95 -2.06 -25.58
C GLY A 779 0.65 -2.49 -27.02
N LEU A 780 -0.41 -1.96 -27.63
CA LEU A 780 -0.79 -2.25 -29.02
C LEU A 780 0.16 -1.60 -30.03
N ARG A 781 0.85 -0.53 -29.64
CA ARG A 781 1.82 0.19 -30.51
C ARG A 781 3.15 -0.54 -30.67
N ALA A 782 3.43 -1.53 -29.80
CA ALA A 782 4.57 -2.43 -29.95
C ALA A 782 4.57 -3.18 -31.31
N MET A 783 3.40 -3.32 -31.94
CA MET A 783 3.26 -3.93 -33.27
C MET A 783 3.96 -3.11 -34.38
N ALA A 784 4.21 -1.81 -34.18
CA ALA A 784 4.85 -0.91 -35.13
C ALA A 784 6.39 -0.78 -34.97
N GLN A 785 7.04 -1.71 -34.23
CA GLN A 785 8.48 -1.70 -33.93
C GLN A 785 9.00 -0.45 -33.19
N ARG A 786 8.12 0.30 -32.52
CA ARG A 786 8.51 1.39 -31.60
C ARG A 786 8.52 0.87 -30.17
N ASP A 787 9.44 1.39 -29.34
CA ASP A 787 9.50 1.05 -27.92
C ASP A 787 8.28 1.69 -27.20
N PRO A 788 7.36 0.89 -26.65
CA PRO A 788 6.17 1.40 -25.98
C PRO A 788 6.50 2.34 -24.81
N LEU A 789 7.60 2.10 -24.09
CA LEU A 789 7.96 2.93 -22.93
C LEU A 789 8.32 4.35 -23.36
N VAL A 790 9.01 4.50 -24.50
CA VAL A 790 9.42 5.81 -25.02
C VAL A 790 8.21 6.62 -25.50
N GLU A 791 7.25 5.98 -26.17
CA GLU A 791 6.00 6.65 -26.57
C GLU A 791 5.15 6.99 -25.33
N TYR A 792 5.08 6.11 -24.32
CA TYR A 792 4.41 6.41 -23.04
C TYR A 792 5.04 7.61 -22.33
N GLN A 793 6.38 7.70 -22.31
CA GLN A 793 7.10 8.84 -21.75
C GLN A 793 6.80 10.13 -22.51
N ARG A 794 6.81 10.10 -23.84
CA ARG A 794 6.56 11.29 -24.65
C ARG A 794 5.12 11.79 -24.47
N GLU A 795 4.14 10.92 -24.70
CA GLU A 795 2.72 11.30 -24.60
C GLU A 795 2.33 11.64 -23.16
N GLY A 796 2.83 10.89 -22.18
CA GLY A 796 2.60 11.19 -20.77
C GLY A 796 3.21 12.53 -20.33
N PHE A 797 4.34 12.94 -20.91
CA PHE A 797 4.94 14.26 -20.67
C PHE A 797 4.12 15.38 -21.34
N ASP A 798 3.70 15.20 -22.59
CA ASP A 798 2.86 16.17 -23.31
C ASP A 798 1.52 16.38 -22.58
N MET A 799 0.88 15.30 -22.11
CA MET A 799 -0.34 15.36 -21.29
C MET A 799 -0.11 16.08 -19.96
N PHE A 800 1.02 15.83 -19.30
CA PHE A 800 1.36 16.50 -18.05
C PHE A 800 1.62 18.00 -18.23
N ALA A 801 2.30 18.40 -19.30
CA ALA A 801 2.50 19.80 -19.65
C ALA A 801 1.15 20.51 -19.91
N ASN A 802 0.28 19.90 -20.72
CA ASN A 802 -1.06 20.42 -20.99
C ASN A 802 -1.92 20.50 -19.71
N MET A 803 -1.80 19.52 -18.81
CA MET A 803 -2.48 19.53 -17.51
C MET A 803 -2.00 20.73 -16.66
N LEU A 804 -0.69 20.99 -16.61
CA LEU A 804 -0.13 22.13 -15.87
C LEU A 804 -0.59 23.47 -16.47
N GLU A 805 -0.62 23.61 -17.79
CA GLU A 805 -1.14 24.81 -18.45
C GLU A 805 -2.62 25.02 -18.12
N GLY A 806 -3.44 23.97 -18.24
CA GLY A 806 -4.85 24.02 -17.88
C GLY A 806 -5.11 24.24 -16.39
N LEU A 807 -4.19 23.85 -15.52
CA LEU A 807 -4.23 24.15 -14.08
C LEU A 807 -4.05 25.66 -13.83
N LYS A 808 -3.04 26.29 -14.48
CA LYS A 808 -2.80 27.73 -14.35
C LYS A 808 -4.01 28.53 -14.81
N GLU A 809 -4.56 28.17 -15.97
CA GLU A 809 -5.73 28.84 -16.53
C GLU A 809 -6.96 28.73 -15.62
N ASP A 810 -7.31 27.51 -15.18
CA ASP A 810 -8.45 27.28 -14.29
C ASP A 810 -8.27 27.98 -12.94
N ALA A 811 -7.05 27.99 -12.40
CA ALA A 811 -6.73 28.67 -11.15
C ALA A 811 -6.97 30.18 -11.27
N VAL A 812 -6.40 30.83 -12.29
CA VAL A 812 -6.58 32.27 -12.55
C VAL A 812 -8.06 32.60 -12.76
N GLY A 813 -8.76 31.83 -13.60
CA GLY A 813 -10.17 32.05 -13.87
C GLY A 813 -11.04 31.93 -12.62
N ILE A 814 -10.78 30.95 -11.75
CA ILE A 814 -11.54 30.78 -10.50
C ILE A 814 -11.19 31.90 -9.51
N LEU A 815 -9.93 32.29 -9.38
CA LEU A 815 -9.50 33.34 -8.43
C LEU A 815 -10.22 34.67 -8.68
N PHE A 816 -10.34 35.09 -9.94
CA PHE A 816 -11.03 36.33 -10.29
C PHE A 816 -12.55 36.24 -10.12
N ASN A 817 -13.16 35.08 -10.38
CA ASN A 817 -14.61 34.96 -10.53
C ASN A 817 -15.34 34.31 -9.33
N VAL A 818 -14.62 33.67 -8.40
CA VAL A 818 -15.24 32.94 -7.29
C VAL A 818 -16.02 33.87 -6.35
N GLN A 819 -17.26 33.53 -6.03
CA GLN A 819 -18.05 34.30 -5.07
C GLN A 819 -17.66 33.91 -3.64
N VAL A 820 -17.24 34.91 -2.86
CA VAL A 820 -16.79 34.75 -1.49
C VAL A 820 -17.89 35.24 -0.53
N GLU A 821 -18.34 34.37 0.38
CA GLU A 821 -19.28 34.71 1.45
C GLU A 821 -18.57 34.66 2.81
N VAL A 822 -18.73 35.70 3.62
CA VAL A 822 -18.20 35.76 4.99
C VAL A 822 -19.23 35.16 5.94
N GLN A 823 -18.91 34.03 6.59
CA GLN A 823 -19.76 33.51 7.66
C GLN A 823 -19.57 34.35 8.93
N GLN A 824 -20.67 34.90 9.45
CA GLN A 824 -20.69 35.37 10.84
C GLN A 824 -20.62 34.15 11.76
N PRO A 825 -19.76 34.15 12.79
CA PRO A 825 -19.66 33.03 13.72
C PRO A 825 -21.03 32.79 14.35
N GLN A 826 -21.59 31.60 14.17
CA GLN A 826 -22.72 31.17 14.96
C GLN A 826 -22.26 31.14 16.42
N PRO A 827 -22.96 31.77 17.37
CA PRO A 827 -22.60 31.66 18.77
C PRO A 827 -22.65 30.19 19.14
N GLU A 828 -21.51 29.65 19.57
CA GLU A 828 -21.42 28.30 20.12
C GLU A 828 -22.52 28.14 21.16
N GLY A 829 -23.47 27.25 20.87
CA GLY A 829 -24.47 26.86 21.84
C GLY A 829 -23.72 26.24 23.02
N VAL A 830 -23.81 26.89 24.18
CA VAL A 830 -23.32 26.38 25.46
C VAL A 830 -23.65 24.90 25.56
N GLN A 831 -22.63 24.04 25.56
CA GLN A 831 -22.81 22.61 25.85
C GLN A 831 -23.38 22.51 27.26
N VAL A 832 -24.65 22.13 27.37
CA VAL A 832 -25.26 21.84 28.66
C VAL A 832 -24.73 20.48 29.09
N ASP A 833 -23.92 20.50 30.15
CA ASP A 833 -23.36 19.31 30.79
C ASP A 833 -24.46 18.25 31.05
N SER A 834 -24.16 17.01 30.70
CA SER A 834 -25.11 15.88 30.67
C SER A 834 -25.41 15.28 32.06
N GLY A 835 -25.17 16.06 33.13
CA GLY A 835 -25.22 15.62 34.53
C GLY A 835 -26.37 16.15 35.39
N LEU A 836 -27.18 17.12 34.95
CA LEU A 836 -28.20 17.75 35.81
C LEU A 836 -29.62 17.24 35.54
N ARG A 837 -30.03 16.19 36.27
CA ARG A 837 -31.45 15.82 36.43
C ARG A 837 -32.09 16.73 37.49
N SER A 838 -33.15 17.44 37.12
CA SER A 838 -34.08 18.04 38.08
C SER A 838 -35.54 17.72 37.72
N PRO A 839 -36.45 17.54 38.68
CA PRO A 839 -37.68 16.77 38.51
C PRO A 839 -38.92 17.62 38.16
N ILE A 840 -39.84 17.00 37.42
CA ILE A 840 -41.31 17.19 37.41
C ILE A 840 -41.88 18.61 37.13
N GLY A 841 -42.70 18.71 36.06
CA GLY A 841 -44.01 19.38 36.14
C GLY A 841 -44.23 20.69 35.37
N SER A 842 -44.79 20.56 34.15
CA SER A 842 -45.92 21.35 33.57
C SER A 842 -46.02 22.89 33.73
N GLN A 843 -45.87 23.63 32.62
CA GLN A 843 -46.88 24.46 31.91
C GLN A 843 -46.25 25.70 31.21
N PRO A 844 -46.84 26.22 30.10
CA PRO A 844 -46.26 27.30 29.29
C PRO A 844 -47.00 28.65 29.44
N VAL A 845 -46.29 29.77 29.62
CA VAL A 845 -46.83 31.15 29.45
C VAL A 845 -45.71 32.12 28.98
N PRO A 846 -46.00 33.14 28.13
CA PRO A 846 -45.03 33.74 27.20
C PRO A 846 -44.63 35.20 27.56
N PRO A 847 -44.12 36.07 26.66
CA PRO A 847 -42.87 36.81 26.86
C PRO A 847 -43.08 38.26 27.36
N SER A 848 -42.16 38.82 28.16
CA SER A 848 -41.90 40.28 28.17
C SER A 848 -40.67 40.73 28.96
N SER A 849 -40.02 41.75 28.37
CA SER A 849 -39.25 42.88 28.95
C SER A 849 -37.90 42.65 29.65
N GLN A 850 -36.85 43.00 28.90
CA GLN A 850 -35.83 44.05 29.16
C GLN A 850 -35.31 44.25 30.60
N TYR A 851 -34.00 44.10 30.79
CA TYR A 851 -33.01 45.14 31.16
C TYR A 851 -31.57 44.55 31.12
N PRO A 852 -30.50 45.37 31.12
CA PRO A 852 -29.25 45.10 30.40
C PRO A 852 -28.12 44.68 31.35
N THR A 853 -27.20 43.87 30.86
CA THR A 853 -25.89 43.69 31.50
C THR A 853 -24.80 43.81 30.46
N GLU A 854 -23.88 44.72 30.75
CA GLU A 854 -22.72 45.11 29.97
C GLU A 854 -21.94 43.88 29.46
N LYS A 855 -21.66 43.88 28.14
CA LYS A 855 -20.68 42.98 27.55
C LYS A 855 -19.29 43.58 27.77
N LEU A 856 -18.45 42.89 28.52
CA LEU A 856 -17.00 42.95 28.34
C LEU A 856 -16.65 42.20 27.04
N PRO A 857 -15.75 42.70 26.19
CA PRO A 857 -15.37 42.01 24.96
C PRO A 857 -14.49 40.81 25.32
N ILE A 858 -14.97 39.60 25.00
CA ILE A 858 -14.11 38.43 24.85
C ILE A 858 -13.57 38.48 23.42
N ILE A 859 -12.27 38.75 23.29
CA ILE A 859 -11.53 38.64 22.05
C ILE A 859 -11.23 37.14 21.87
N ASN A 860 -12.14 36.41 21.22
CA ASN A 860 -11.81 35.13 20.59
C ASN A 860 -11.51 35.44 19.12
N GLY A 861 -10.23 35.68 18.83
CA GLY A 861 -9.71 35.90 17.48
C GLY A 861 -9.48 34.59 16.76
N ALA A 862 -10.54 33.89 16.38
CA ALA A 862 -10.48 33.05 15.19
C ALA A 862 -10.93 33.95 14.02
N PRO A 863 -10.12 34.14 12.96
CA PRO A 863 -10.58 34.87 11.78
C PRO A 863 -11.84 34.20 11.20
N PRO A 864 -12.78 34.96 10.64
CA PRO A 864 -13.98 34.38 10.04
C PRO A 864 -13.58 33.42 8.92
N ALA A 865 -14.08 32.18 8.99
CA ALA A 865 -13.78 31.18 7.96
C ALA A 865 -14.41 31.61 6.62
N LEU A 866 -13.54 31.91 5.64
CA LEU A 866 -13.92 32.13 4.24
C LEU A 866 -14.42 30.82 3.65
N ARG A 867 -15.56 30.87 2.95
CA ARG A 867 -16.04 29.74 2.17
C ARG A 867 -16.31 30.15 0.74
N ALA A 868 -15.49 29.64 -0.18
CA ALA A 868 -15.75 29.69 -1.61
C ALA A 868 -16.91 28.75 -1.97
N ARG A 869 -17.92 29.28 -2.67
CA ARG A 869 -19.11 28.48 -3.05
C ARG A 869 -18.73 27.47 -4.15
N GLY A 870 -18.86 26.17 -3.86
CA GLY A 870 -18.56 25.08 -4.81
C GLY A 870 -17.25 24.32 -4.53
N ILE A 871 -16.38 24.86 -3.67
CA ILE A 871 -15.17 24.19 -3.17
C ILE A 871 -15.55 23.58 -1.82
N GLY A 872 -16.04 22.34 -1.84
CA GLY A 872 -16.59 21.64 -0.68
C GLY A 872 -15.61 20.64 -0.06
N ASP A 873 -15.44 20.72 1.25
CA ASP A 873 -14.56 19.90 2.11
C ASP A 873 -15.10 18.47 2.37
N SER A 874 -15.72 17.85 1.37
CA SER A 874 -16.15 16.46 1.47
C SER A 874 -15.14 15.57 0.78
N GLY A 875 -14.21 15.01 1.56
CA GLY A 875 -13.28 14.00 1.08
C GLY A 875 -14.00 12.85 0.36
N PRO A 876 -13.34 12.20 -0.61
CA PRO A 876 -13.94 11.13 -1.41
C PRO A 876 -14.45 10.01 -0.49
N ARG A 877 -15.68 9.56 -0.72
CA ARG A 877 -16.30 8.44 0.01
C ARG A 877 -16.31 7.19 -0.86
N GLY A 878 -16.22 6.03 -0.23
CA GLY A 878 -16.25 4.74 -0.94
C GLY A 878 -14.92 4.42 -1.61
N LEU A 879 -13.81 4.71 -0.92
CA LEU A 879 -12.49 4.37 -1.40
C LEU A 879 -12.27 2.86 -1.39
N SER A 880 -11.51 2.41 -2.39
CA SER A 880 -11.02 1.05 -2.53
C SER A 880 -9.49 1.10 -2.51
N TYR A 881 -8.89 0.23 -1.71
CA TYR A 881 -7.45 0.12 -1.53
C TYR A 881 -6.99 -1.18 -2.17
N SER A 882 -6.03 -1.10 -3.09
CA SER A 882 -5.48 -2.24 -3.80
C SER A 882 -3.97 -2.31 -3.57
N GLY A 883 -3.48 -3.44 -3.09
CA GLY A 883 -2.06 -3.65 -2.79
C GLY A 883 -1.66 -5.13 -2.87
N PRO A 884 -0.39 -5.46 -2.64
CA PRO A 884 0.06 -6.86 -2.59
C PRO A 884 -0.47 -7.59 -1.35
N ASP A 885 -0.84 -8.86 -1.52
CA ASP A 885 -0.92 -9.85 -0.45
C ASP A 885 0.46 -10.44 -0.13
N GLU A 886 0.57 -11.27 0.93
CA GLU A 886 1.84 -11.92 1.31
C GLU A 886 2.46 -12.80 0.21
N GLY A 887 1.67 -13.18 -0.81
CA GLY A 887 2.11 -13.92 -2.00
C GLY A 887 2.47 -13.02 -3.18
N GLY A 888 2.41 -11.70 -3.02
CA GLY A 888 2.63 -10.66 -4.02
C GLY A 888 1.57 -10.59 -5.11
N ARG A 889 0.36 -11.10 -4.86
CA ARG A 889 -0.82 -10.96 -5.75
C ARG A 889 -1.64 -9.75 -5.30
N THR A 890 -2.48 -9.23 -6.19
CA THR A 890 -3.35 -8.10 -5.85
C THR A 890 -4.48 -8.51 -4.90
N ALA A 891 -4.55 -7.85 -3.74
CA ALA A 891 -5.67 -7.85 -2.82
C ALA A 891 -6.37 -6.49 -2.83
N VAL A 892 -7.70 -6.50 -2.66
CA VAL A 892 -8.53 -5.30 -2.69
C VAL A 892 -9.39 -5.24 -1.43
N HIS A 893 -9.39 -4.09 -0.77
CA HIS A 893 -10.10 -3.82 0.48
C HIS A 893 -10.91 -2.53 0.36
N SER A 894 -11.99 -2.42 1.13
CA SER A 894 -12.84 -1.22 1.17
C SER A 894 -12.54 -0.32 2.38
N ASP A 895 -12.90 0.96 2.28
CA ASP A 895 -12.85 1.92 3.41
C ASP A 895 -13.48 1.40 4.71
N ALA A 896 -14.57 0.63 4.60
CA ALA A 896 -15.28 0.07 5.77
C ALA A 896 -14.48 -1.05 6.45
N GLU A 897 -13.68 -1.80 5.68
CA GLU A 897 -12.76 -2.81 6.22
C GLU A 897 -11.51 -2.16 6.82
N GLU A 898 -11.07 -1.02 6.27
CA GLU A 898 -9.86 -0.27 6.68
C GLU A 898 -10.04 0.50 8.01
N TYR A 899 -11.23 1.05 8.29
CA TYR A 899 -11.50 1.84 9.51
C TYR A 899 -12.59 1.26 10.42
N GLY A 900 -13.23 0.16 10.03
CA GLY A 900 -14.39 -0.40 10.71
C GLY A 900 -15.67 0.44 10.55
N ASP A 901 -16.81 -0.12 10.97
CA ASP A 901 -18.14 0.51 10.89
C ASP A 901 -18.30 1.82 11.71
N ASP A 902 -17.28 2.24 12.47
CA ASP A 902 -17.31 3.38 13.40
C ASP A 902 -16.79 4.71 12.80
N ALA A 903 -16.57 4.79 11.49
CA ALA A 903 -16.37 6.08 10.83
C ALA A 903 -17.52 7.04 11.20
N PRO A 904 -17.26 8.33 11.51
CA PRO A 904 -18.31 9.27 11.89
C PRO A 904 -19.27 9.46 10.72
N THR A 905 -20.33 8.66 10.70
CA THR A 905 -21.39 8.70 9.71
C THR A 905 -22.20 9.97 9.93
N GLN A 906 -21.71 11.10 9.40
CA GLN A 906 -22.59 12.23 9.12
C GLN A 906 -23.48 11.85 7.93
N GLY A 907 -24.52 11.08 8.23
CA GLY A 907 -25.53 10.65 7.28
C GLY A 907 -26.16 11.84 6.55
N THR A 908 -26.52 11.59 5.29
CA THR A 908 -27.23 12.55 4.44
C THR A 908 -28.50 13.04 5.13
N ARG A 909 -29.00 14.21 4.72
CA ARG A 909 -30.22 14.81 5.29
C ARG A 909 -31.45 13.89 5.15
N ARG A 910 -31.42 12.96 4.20
CA ARG A 910 -32.43 11.92 3.97
C ARG A 910 -32.32 10.79 4.99
N GLU A 911 -31.12 10.25 5.23
CA GLU A 911 -30.87 9.22 6.23
C GLU A 911 -31.16 9.72 7.65
N ARG A 912 -30.83 10.97 7.98
CA ARG A 912 -31.23 11.59 9.26
C ARG A 912 -32.75 11.67 9.43
N ARG A 913 -33.50 11.90 8.34
CA ARG A 913 -34.98 11.90 8.37
C ARG A 913 -35.55 10.49 8.47
N GLU A 914 -34.91 9.49 7.88
CA GLU A 914 -35.33 8.09 7.96
C GLU A 914 -35.00 7.50 9.34
N ALA A 915 -33.83 7.79 9.91
CA ALA A 915 -33.45 7.43 11.27
C ALA A 915 -34.37 8.09 12.31
N ALA A 916 -34.69 9.38 12.14
CA ALA A 916 -35.67 10.05 13.00
C ALA A 916 -37.07 9.41 12.89
N ARG A 917 -37.50 9.01 11.69
CA ARG A 917 -38.78 8.30 11.46
C ARG A 917 -38.78 6.89 12.06
N ALA A 918 -37.66 6.19 12.03
CA ALA A 918 -37.49 4.87 12.62
C ALA A 918 -37.52 4.92 14.15
N GLN A 919 -36.82 5.88 14.77
CA GLN A 919 -36.86 6.10 16.22
C GLN A 919 -38.26 6.51 16.71
N THR A 920 -39.04 7.23 15.90
CA THR A 920 -40.43 7.59 16.25
C THR A 920 -41.37 6.36 16.23
N LYS A 921 -41.04 5.31 15.46
CA LYS A 921 -41.86 4.09 15.37
C LYS A 921 -41.59 3.10 16.51
N GLN A 922 -40.40 3.11 17.13
CA GLN A 922 -40.08 2.21 18.24
C GLN A 922 -40.75 2.59 19.58
N GLY A 923 -41.34 3.79 19.69
CA GLY A 923 -42.03 4.27 20.90
C GLY A 923 -43.49 3.81 21.08
N ARG A 924 -44.06 2.99 20.18
CA ARG A 924 -45.44 2.48 20.31
C ARG A 924 -45.46 1.01 20.70
N GLY A 925 -45.54 0.74 22.00
CA GLY A 925 -45.74 -0.60 22.55
C GLY A 925 -47.06 -1.26 22.11
N PRO A 926 -47.12 -2.61 22.07
CA PRO A 926 -48.26 -3.34 21.52
C PRO A 926 -49.51 -3.26 22.40
N LYS A 927 -50.67 -3.00 21.79
CA LYS A 927 -51.98 -3.06 22.44
C LYS A 927 -52.37 -4.53 22.71
N THR A 928 -52.68 -4.84 23.97
CA THR A 928 -53.27 -6.11 24.42
C THR A 928 -54.61 -6.42 23.76
N PRO A 929 -54.92 -7.68 23.42
CA PRO A 929 -56.20 -8.07 22.85
C PRO A 929 -57.27 -8.23 23.94
N ARG A 930 -58.45 -7.65 23.74
CA ARG A 930 -59.66 -7.97 24.52
C ARG A 930 -60.53 -8.96 23.74
N LYS A 931 -60.92 -10.02 24.45
CA LYS A 931 -61.96 -11.00 24.07
C LYS A 931 -63.30 -10.31 23.77
N HIS A 932 -63.83 -10.46 22.56
CA HIS A 932 -64.99 -11.29 22.22
C HIS A 932 -65.27 -11.21 20.73
#